data_AF-A0A354M2B6-F1
#
_entry.id   AF-A0A354M2B6-F1
#
_cell.length_a   1.000
_cell.length_b   1.000
_cell.length_c   1.000
_cell.angle_alpha   90.00
_cell.angle_beta   90.00
_cell.angle_gamma   90.00
#
_symmetry.space_group_name_H-M   'P 1'
#
loop_
_entity.id
_entity.type
_entity.pdbx_description
1 polymer ?
#
loop_
_entity_poly.entity_id
_entity_poly.type
_entity_poly.pdbx_seq_one_letter_code
_entity_poly.pdbx_strand_id
1 'polypeptide(L)'
;YIADLLAENTQLYLLNTKIEKNGILCPEQIIYEPDYLLEISTIARCWKEYGDHPCNYLLEKISPARNTPAMLLGNLAGQFLDETINTQDLHENSYNNSIKRFFIKSALKIITCEESLKDFHHQAKEQMKNIRNFVEKIFPEIHNIERDKLILEPSFICKELGIQGRVDLLQDNYKILMEQKSGKRDIYTNGHKEEHYIQMLLYRLLLSYNFNIKSKDSEQYLLYSKYPDGLMLESSSDPNLMRKILRLRNRIVKYEMLYAEGAIKNILENLTPEELNINAKTNVLWKKFQLPHIRQILSIYQNASYLEKCYFARLFTFISKEHLLAKTGNSSKNRGFSGIWRCEVAEKESTGDILTGLDLVNKEESGIYGGYDTITFSVPSQEDDLLPNFRNGDIVLLYSYPEGDIPNACKAKILRGTIKNICYTEVTVRLQSPQKNTCIFPENQKWAIEHDFWESSYTSIYQALFAFLSADKKRKELLLNLRLPTKDSTKKLNGNYNTENVFLNEVILKAKQANDYFLLIGPPGTGKTSYALVAMVKEALSKSSSILLSAYTNRAVDEICDKMDKHKIQYIRIGSELSCDERFRKNLLDEKIRLNPNADILRKVIQETQVFVGTITSISGKLNLFGIKHFDLAIIDEASQILEPNLLGILCARHKNQTAIDKFIFIGDHKQLPAVVQQSERESIVSEPELIKIGMSNCRNSLFERLINIQKKNGSEEFIHMLFKQGRMHPEISSFSNEIFYEKKLKPIPLKHQLEILHCPSYDKSDGLQNLIASHRLAFIVSKGDKNPISDKTNKDEAIRISALLKTIYTINKNNFNPQTVGVIVPYRNQIALIRKEIKQLNIPALSDITIDTVERYQGSERDFIIYGFTVQKIYQLEFLTGNVFKDNGQTIDRKLNVVLTRARKQLFLIGNPQILSYNIIFQKLIKFIDNRQGVCDIPTEYFIQGKFSCSPADKTSVPDSRQKLNV
;
A
#
# COMPACT_ATOMS: atom_id res chain seq x y z
N TYR A 1 28.95 -18.18 17.91
CA TYR A 1 27.57 -17.87 17.50
C TYR A 1 27.41 -16.39 17.20
N ILE A 2 27.40 -15.47 18.18
CA ILE A 2 27.12 -14.06 17.85
C ILE A 2 28.23 -13.46 16.98
N ALA A 3 29.50 -13.79 17.26
CA ALA A 3 30.65 -13.38 16.47
C ALA A 3 30.51 -13.73 14.97
N ASP A 4 29.86 -14.85 14.67
CA ASP A 4 29.62 -15.33 13.29
C ASP A 4 28.54 -14.51 12.56
N LEU A 5 27.74 -13.72 13.30
CA LEU A 5 26.67 -12.89 12.74
C LEU A 5 27.13 -11.44 12.53
N LEU A 6 28.11 -10.97 13.31
CA LEU A 6 28.54 -9.58 13.33
C LEU A 6 29.17 -9.17 12.00
N ALA A 7 28.84 -7.95 11.58
CA ALA A 7 29.49 -7.23 10.50
C ALA A 7 29.72 -5.78 10.94
N GLU A 8 30.58 -5.05 10.22
CA GLU A 8 30.75 -3.62 10.46
C GLU A 8 29.39 -2.89 10.39
N ASN A 9 29.16 -1.91 11.27
CA ASN A 9 27.91 -1.14 11.38
C ASN A 9 26.65 -1.93 11.79
N THR A 10 26.80 -3.18 12.22
CA THR A 10 25.68 -3.95 12.80
C THR A 10 25.13 -3.24 14.05
N GLN A 11 23.82 -3.05 14.11
CA GLN A 11 23.16 -2.55 15.31
C GLN A 11 22.93 -3.69 16.31
N LEU A 12 23.30 -3.46 17.57
CA LEU A 12 23.15 -4.43 18.65
C LEU A 12 22.37 -3.83 19.82
N TYR A 13 21.46 -4.62 20.39
CA TYR A 13 20.91 -4.33 21.71
C TYR A 13 21.52 -5.28 22.73
N LEU A 14 22.07 -4.72 23.81
CA LEU A 14 22.73 -5.47 24.87
C LEU A 14 21.78 -5.58 26.08
N LEU A 15 21.29 -6.79 26.36
CA LEU A 15 20.33 -7.05 27.43
C LEU A 15 21.06 -7.38 28.74
N ASN A 16 20.59 -6.79 29.85
CA ASN A 16 21.08 -7.03 31.21
C ASN A 16 22.61 -6.94 31.33
N THR A 17 23.20 -5.88 30.78
CA THR A 17 24.66 -5.73 30.67
C THR A 17 25.31 -5.35 31.98
N LYS A 18 26.28 -6.16 32.41
CA LYS A 18 27.21 -5.80 33.49
C LYS A 18 28.42 -5.09 32.91
N ILE A 19 28.90 -4.06 33.60
CA ILE A 19 30.13 -3.36 33.25
C ILE A 19 31.22 -3.85 34.20
N GLU A 20 32.24 -4.49 33.66
CA GLU A 20 33.41 -4.91 34.43
C GLU A 20 34.31 -3.72 34.77
N LYS A 21 35.19 -3.88 35.77
CA LYS A 21 36.07 -2.80 36.27
C LYS A 21 37.00 -2.20 35.20
N ASN A 22 37.26 -2.93 34.12
CA ASN A 22 38.07 -2.51 32.97
C ASN A 22 37.25 -1.88 31.83
N GLY A 23 35.94 -1.66 32.03
CA GLY A 23 35.03 -1.11 31.02
C GLY A 23 34.48 -2.13 30.02
N ILE A 24 34.77 -3.43 30.19
CA ILE A 24 34.19 -4.48 29.33
C ILE A 24 32.70 -4.63 29.63
N LEU A 25 31.90 -4.62 28.56
CA LEU A 25 30.47 -4.86 28.61
C LEU A 25 30.20 -6.37 28.51
N CYS A 26 29.61 -6.93 29.56
CA CYS A 26 29.22 -8.33 29.66
C CYS A 26 27.69 -8.46 29.64
N PRO A 27 27.05 -8.45 28.44
CA PRO A 27 25.62 -8.66 28.30
C PRO A 27 25.22 -10.09 28.63
N GLU A 28 24.05 -10.27 29.24
CA GLU A 28 23.47 -11.60 29.42
C GLU A 28 23.03 -12.18 28.05
N GLN A 29 22.50 -11.32 27.18
CA GLN A 29 22.03 -11.68 25.86
C GLN A 29 22.22 -10.50 24.90
N ILE A 30 22.52 -10.81 23.64
CA ILE A 30 22.69 -9.81 22.57
C ILE A 30 21.61 -10.03 21.52
N ILE A 31 20.94 -8.95 21.11
CA ILE A 31 19.96 -8.95 20.03
C ILE A 31 20.58 -8.26 18.81
N TYR A 32 20.61 -8.98 17.69
CA TYR A 32 21.22 -8.56 16.42
C TYR A 32 20.19 -7.82 15.57
N GLU A 33 20.42 -6.56 15.17
CA GLU A 33 19.47 -5.75 14.41
C GLU A 33 18.07 -5.73 15.08
N PRO A 34 17.96 -5.11 16.28
CA PRO A 34 16.73 -5.10 17.08
C PRO A 34 15.56 -4.42 16.35
N ASP A 35 15.84 -3.45 15.47
CA ASP A 35 14.80 -2.72 14.74
C ASP A 35 14.08 -3.58 13.68
N TYR A 36 14.68 -4.71 13.27
CA TYR A 36 14.00 -5.69 12.43
C TYR A 36 13.08 -6.56 13.28
N LEU A 37 11.84 -6.11 13.48
CA LEU A 37 10.86 -6.86 14.25
C LEU A 37 10.45 -8.16 13.55
N LEU A 38 10.40 -9.24 14.32
CA LEU A 38 9.79 -10.51 13.93
C LEU A 38 8.52 -10.79 14.74
N GLU A 39 7.52 -11.35 14.08
CA GLU A 39 6.32 -11.87 14.74
C GLU A 39 6.65 -13.07 15.62
N ILE A 40 6.20 -13.03 16.89
CA ILE A 40 6.36 -14.11 17.87
C ILE A 40 5.82 -15.44 17.32
N SER A 41 4.64 -15.41 16.69
CA SER A 41 4.01 -16.59 16.08
C SER A 41 4.82 -17.19 14.93
N THR A 42 5.61 -16.37 14.23
CA THR A 42 6.45 -16.82 13.12
C THR A 42 7.76 -17.43 13.62
N ILE A 43 8.37 -16.86 14.66
CA ILE A 43 9.54 -17.47 15.33
C ILE A 43 9.15 -18.85 15.89
N ALA A 44 8.01 -18.94 16.59
CA ALA A 44 7.49 -20.18 17.14
C ALA A 44 7.29 -21.26 16.05
N ARG A 45 6.70 -20.90 14.91
CA ARG A 45 6.50 -21.83 13.78
C ARG A 45 7.80 -22.27 13.09
N CYS A 46 8.88 -21.51 13.21
CA CYS A 46 10.19 -21.92 12.68
C CYS A 46 10.84 -23.02 13.53
N TRP A 47 10.36 -23.22 14.75
CA TRP A 47 10.76 -24.31 15.61
C TRP A 47 9.99 -25.58 15.24
N LYS A 48 10.67 -26.53 14.62
CA LYS A 48 10.07 -27.80 14.17
C LYS A 48 10.70 -28.95 14.96
N GLU A 49 9.98 -30.06 15.09
CA GLU A 49 10.51 -31.27 15.75
C GLU A 49 11.83 -31.75 15.14
N TYR A 50 12.03 -31.53 13.83
CA TYR A 50 13.24 -31.91 13.11
C TYR A 50 14.40 -30.92 13.29
N GLY A 51 14.17 -29.72 13.82
CA GLY A 51 15.21 -28.71 14.04
C GLY A 51 14.71 -27.26 13.96
N ASP A 52 15.57 -26.36 14.44
CA ASP A 52 15.38 -24.92 14.52
C ASP A 52 16.26 -24.18 13.48
N HIS A 53 16.38 -24.71 12.27
CA HIS A 53 17.18 -24.08 11.23
C HIS A 53 16.53 -22.74 10.76
N PRO A 54 17.28 -21.62 10.60
CA PRO A 54 16.70 -20.33 10.19
C PRO A 54 16.00 -20.38 8.82
N CYS A 55 16.43 -21.26 7.90
CA CYS A 55 15.74 -21.47 6.62
C CYS A 55 14.31 -22.01 6.74
N ASN A 56 13.87 -22.51 7.91
CA ASN A 56 12.44 -22.77 8.12
C ASN A 56 11.60 -21.49 7.91
N TYR A 57 12.14 -20.32 8.28
CA TYR A 57 11.51 -19.02 8.03
C TYR A 57 11.37 -18.74 6.53
N LEU A 58 12.42 -19.00 5.75
CA LEU A 58 12.41 -18.85 4.30
C LEU A 58 11.38 -19.77 3.65
N LEU A 59 11.35 -21.05 4.06
CA LEU A 59 10.39 -22.01 3.51
C LEU A 59 8.95 -21.59 3.79
N GLU A 60 8.62 -21.21 5.02
CA GLU A 60 7.28 -20.70 5.37
C GLU A 60 6.92 -19.45 4.54
N LYS A 61 7.89 -18.55 4.31
CA LYS A 61 7.70 -17.31 3.54
C LYS A 61 7.39 -17.55 2.07
N ILE A 62 8.07 -18.49 1.41
CA ILE A 62 7.89 -18.76 -0.04
C ILE A 62 6.83 -19.81 -0.33
N SER A 63 6.45 -20.60 0.67
CA SER A 63 5.47 -21.69 0.51
C SER A 63 4.11 -21.16 0.05
N PRO A 64 3.44 -21.83 -0.92
CA PRO A 64 2.08 -21.49 -1.29
C PRO A 64 1.12 -21.58 -0.11
N ALA A 65 0.21 -20.61 0.01
CA ALA A 65 -0.84 -20.65 1.02
C ALA A 65 -1.76 -21.86 0.78
N ARG A 66 -1.83 -22.78 1.75
CA ARG A 66 -2.77 -23.91 1.73
C ARG A 66 -4.03 -23.56 2.52
N ASN A 67 -5.20 -23.95 2.02
CA ASN A 67 -6.45 -23.86 2.77
C ASN A 67 -6.83 -25.26 3.25
N THR A 68 -6.63 -25.53 4.54
CA THR A 68 -7.00 -26.81 5.15
C THR A 68 -8.19 -26.64 6.09
N PRO A 69 -8.98 -27.70 6.36
CA PRO A 69 -10.06 -27.68 7.32
C PRO A 69 -9.58 -27.25 8.71
N ALA A 70 -8.37 -27.65 9.11
CA ALA A 70 -7.78 -27.28 10.39
C ALA A 70 -7.53 -25.77 10.52
N MET A 71 -7.03 -25.11 9.45
CA MET A 71 -6.84 -23.67 9.43
C MET A 71 -8.17 -22.91 9.46
N LEU A 72 -9.18 -23.40 8.72
CA LEU A 72 -10.53 -22.83 8.74
C LEU A 72 -11.17 -22.96 10.13
N LEU A 73 -11.04 -24.13 10.77
CA LEU A 73 -11.50 -24.35 12.14
C LEU A 73 -10.78 -23.45 13.15
N GLY A 74 -9.47 -23.22 12.96
CA GLY A 74 -8.71 -22.26 13.77
C GLY A 74 -9.26 -20.85 13.73
N ASN A 75 -9.43 -20.31 12.53
CA ASN A 75 -9.96 -18.96 12.38
C ASN A 75 -11.39 -18.83 12.93
N LEU A 76 -12.22 -19.88 12.75
CA LEU A 76 -13.58 -19.92 13.29
C LEU A 76 -13.58 -20.01 14.83
N ALA A 77 -12.65 -20.77 15.42
CA ALA A 77 -12.52 -20.88 16.87
C ALA A 77 -12.08 -19.56 17.51
N GLY A 78 -11.18 -18.80 16.88
CA GLY A 78 -10.85 -17.44 17.30
C GLY A 78 -12.08 -16.54 17.29
N GLN A 79 -12.86 -16.56 16.20
CA GLN A 79 -14.12 -15.81 16.12
C GLN A 79 -15.11 -16.22 17.23
N PHE A 80 -15.22 -17.51 17.55
CA PHE A 80 -16.08 -17.96 18.66
C PHE A 80 -15.61 -17.43 20.01
N LEU A 81 -14.30 -17.37 20.26
CA LEU A 81 -13.77 -16.79 21.50
C LEU A 81 -14.13 -15.31 21.59
N ASP A 82 -13.84 -14.53 20.55
CA ASP A 82 -14.13 -13.09 20.49
C ASP A 82 -15.62 -12.80 20.73
N GLU A 83 -16.50 -13.54 20.04
CA GLU A 83 -17.95 -13.40 20.15
C GLU A 83 -18.45 -13.78 21.55
N THR A 84 -17.86 -14.80 22.18
CA THR A 84 -18.24 -15.24 23.53
C THR A 84 -17.77 -14.25 24.60
N ILE A 85 -16.61 -13.63 24.42
CA ILE A 85 -16.13 -12.57 25.33
C ILE A 85 -17.01 -11.32 25.20
N ASN A 86 -17.30 -10.88 23.97
CA ASN A 86 -18.07 -9.67 23.69
C ASN A 86 -19.60 -9.81 23.86
N THR A 87 -20.16 -11.01 24.00
CA THR A 87 -21.64 -11.17 24.05
C THR A 87 -22.07 -11.82 25.37
N GLN A 88 -23.09 -11.23 26.01
CA GLN A 88 -23.75 -11.83 27.18
C GLN A 88 -25.02 -12.61 26.80
N ASP A 89 -25.62 -12.31 25.63
CA ASP A 89 -26.79 -13.01 25.10
C ASP A 89 -26.40 -14.28 24.31
N LEU A 90 -26.83 -15.42 24.83
CA LEU A 90 -26.62 -16.75 24.25
C LEU A 90 -27.44 -17.03 22.98
N HIS A 91 -28.57 -16.34 22.80
CA HIS A 91 -29.42 -16.46 21.61
C HIS A 91 -28.80 -15.75 20.40
N GLU A 92 -28.26 -14.54 20.60
CA GLU A 92 -27.59 -13.78 19.54
C GLU A 92 -26.29 -14.43 19.07
N ASN A 93 -25.54 -15.05 20.00
CA ASN A 93 -24.32 -15.78 19.70
C ASN A 93 -24.56 -17.21 19.17
N SER A 94 -25.69 -17.53 18.54
CA SER A 94 -25.95 -18.89 18.04
C SER A 94 -24.91 -19.36 16.99
N TYR A 95 -24.64 -20.67 16.95
CA TYR A 95 -23.74 -21.28 15.96
C TYR A 95 -24.09 -20.88 14.51
N ASN A 96 -25.39 -20.87 14.19
CA ASN A 96 -25.88 -20.56 12.84
C ASN A 96 -25.59 -19.11 12.42
N ASN A 97 -25.61 -18.15 13.35
CA ASN A 97 -25.28 -16.77 13.06
C ASN A 97 -23.76 -16.61 12.90
N SER A 98 -23.01 -17.18 13.84
CA SER A 98 -21.54 -17.12 13.83
C SER A 98 -20.94 -17.74 12.57
N ILE A 99 -21.41 -18.92 12.16
CA ILE A 99 -20.91 -19.58 10.94
C ILE A 99 -21.23 -18.78 9.67
N LYS A 100 -22.37 -18.07 9.60
CA LYS A 100 -22.69 -17.18 8.49
C LYS A 100 -21.72 -16.00 8.43
N ARG A 101 -21.41 -15.39 9.57
CA ARG A 101 -20.39 -14.31 9.68
C ARG A 101 -19.01 -14.81 9.23
N PHE A 102 -18.62 -16.00 9.68
CA PHE A 102 -17.36 -16.63 9.27
C PHE A 102 -17.33 -16.91 7.77
N PHE A 103 -18.44 -17.41 7.22
CA PHE A 103 -18.57 -17.69 5.80
C PHE A 103 -18.36 -16.43 4.97
N ILE A 104 -18.92 -15.28 5.35
CA ILE A 104 -18.72 -14.00 4.64
C ILE A 104 -17.23 -13.67 4.50
N LYS A 105 -16.43 -13.85 5.56
CA LYS A 105 -15.00 -13.56 5.57
C LYS A 105 -14.14 -14.64 4.88
N SER A 106 -14.61 -15.90 4.87
CA SER A 106 -13.80 -17.07 4.49
C SER A 106 -14.30 -17.82 3.26
N ALA A 107 -15.35 -17.34 2.58
CA ALA A 107 -16.07 -18.08 1.55
C ALA A 107 -15.16 -18.65 0.44
N LEU A 108 -14.25 -17.85 -0.11
CA LEU A 108 -13.34 -18.33 -1.17
C LEU A 108 -12.45 -19.47 -0.66
N LYS A 109 -11.91 -19.35 0.56
CA LYS A 109 -11.05 -20.39 1.18
C LYS A 109 -11.83 -21.69 1.40
N ILE A 110 -13.10 -21.58 1.79
CA ILE A 110 -14.01 -22.73 1.99
C ILE A 110 -14.28 -23.41 0.64
N ILE A 111 -14.59 -22.64 -0.41
CA ILE A 111 -14.89 -23.17 -1.75
C ILE A 111 -13.67 -23.85 -2.39
N THR A 112 -12.46 -23.35 -2.12
CA THR A 112 -11.21 -23.92 -2.66
C THR A 112 -10.51 -24.89 -1.70
N CYS A 113 -11.16 -25.29 -0.61
CA CYS A 113 -10.62 -26.32 0.28
C CYS A 113 -10.70 -27.69 -0.43
N GLU A 114 -9.54 -28.28 -0.74
CA GLU A 114 -9.47 -29.58 -1.43
C GLU A 114 -9.84 -30.75 -0.50
N GLU A 115 -9.54 -30.62 0.79
CA GLU A 115 -9.87 -31.63 1.79
C GLU A 115 -11.35 -31.59 2.17
N SER A 116 -11.89 -32.75 2.56
CA SER A 116 -13.29 -32.92 2.94
C SER A 116 -13.69 -32.09 4.17
N LEU A 117 -14.77 -31.31 4.03
CA LEU A 117 -15.39 -30.55 5.12
C LEU A 117 -16.57 -31.27 5.80
N LYS A 118 -16.74 -32.58 5.56
CA LYS A 118 -17.89 -33.37 6.10
C LYS A 118 -18.08 -33.21 7.62
N ASP A 119 -16.98 -33.28 8.39
CA ASP A 119 -17.02 -33.18 9.86
C ASP A 119 -16.82 -31.75 10.38
N PHE A 120 -16.67 -30.77 9.48
CA PHE A 120 -16.32 -29.39 9.86
C PHE A 120 -17.35 -28.78 10.80
N HIS A 121 -18.63 -28.92 10.49
CA HIS A 121 -19.70 -28.37 11.32
C HIS A 121 -19.78 -29.05 12.69
N HIS A 122 -19.55 -30.37 12.76
CA HIS A 122 -19.54 -31.10 14.03
C HIS A 122 -18.40 -30.59 14.93
N GLN A 123 -17.17 -30.58 14.40
CA GLN A 123 -15.99 -30.12 15.13
C GLN A 123 -16.12 -28.64 15.55
N ALA A 124 -16.64 -27.78 14.67
CA ALA A 124 -16.87 -26.38 15.00
C ALA A 124 -17.89 -26.20 16.14
N LYS A 125 -18.98 -26.97 16.15
CA LYS A 125 -19.97 -26.95 17.25
C LYS A 125 -19.38 -27.42 18.57
N GLU A 126 -18.57 -28.48 18.55
CA GLU A 126 -17.86 -28.96 19.74
C GLU A 126 -16.90 -27.91 20.29
N GLN A 127 -16.09 -27.29 19.42
CA GLN A 127 -15.18 -26.22 19.85
C GLN A 127 -15.92 -25.01 20.39
N MET A 128 -17.02 -24.60 19.76
CA MET A 128 -17.87 -23.51 20.25
C MET A 128 -18.42 -23.84 21.65
N LYS A 129 -18.90 -25.07 21.86
CA LYS A 129 -19.40 -25.54 23.16
C LYS A 129 -18.30 -25.49 24.22
N ASN A 130 -17.10 -25.96 23.90
CA ASN A 130 -15.96 -25.94 24.81
C ASN A 130 -15.58 -24.50 25.16
N ILE A 131 -15.43 -23.62 24.16
CA ILE A 131 -15.11 -22.19 24.36
C ILE A 131 -16.12 -21.52 25.29
N ARG A 132 -17.42 -21.73 25.06
CA ARG A 132 -18.47 -21.21 25.95
C ARG A 132 -18.33 -21.75 27.36
N ASN A 133 -18.11 -23.06 27.52
CA ASN A 133 -17.91 -23.66 28.83
C ASN A 133 -16.70 -23.07 29.57
N PHE A 134 -15.60 -22.79 28.86
CA PHE A 134 -14.44 -22.12 29.43
C PHE A 134 -14.80 -20.72 29.93
N VAL A 135 -15.40 -19.90 29.07
CA VAL A 135 -15.70 -18.49 29.40
C VAL A 135 -16.80 -18.36 30.47
N GLU A 136 -17.83 -19.20 30.43
CA GLU A 136 -19.00 -19.06 31.30
C GLU A 136 -18.87 -19.78 32.64
N LYS A 137 -18.15 -20.91 32.69
CA LYS A 137 -18.06 -21.74 33.89
C LYS A 137 -16.67 -21.76 34.52
N ILE A 138 -15.63 -21.91 33.69
CA ILE A 138 -14.27 -22.11 34.21
C ILE A 138 -13.59 -20.78 34.52
N PHE A 139 -13.75 -19.74 33.67
CA PHE A 139 -13.14 -18.42 33.92
C PHE A 139 -13.55 -17.82 35.26
N PRO A 140 -14.84 -17.87 35.69
CA PRO A 140 -15.25 -17.40 37.01
C PRO A 140 -14.61 -18.16 38.19
N GLU A 141 -14.16 -19.40 37.99
CA GLU A 141 -13.51 -20.22 39.01
C GLU A 141 -12.01 -19.91 39.16
N ILE A 142 -11.41 -19.23 38.17
CA ILE A 142 -9.99 -18.87 38.20
C ILE A 142 -9.80 -17.60 39.02
N HIS A 143 -9.03 -17.74 40.10
CA HIS A 143 -8.61 -16.63 40.95
C HIS A 143 -7.86 -15.60 40.09
N ASN A 144 -8.33 -14.34 40.06
CA ASN A 144 -7.80 -13.19 39.29
C ASN A 144 -8.41 -12.89 37.91
N ILE A 145 -9.29 -13.72 37.33
CA ILE A 145 -9.94 -13.37 36.05
C ILE A 145 -11.13 -12.43 36.28
N GLU A 146 -11.08 -11.25 35.68
CA GLU A 146 -12.13 -10.23 35.65
C GLU A 146 -12.62 -10.04 34.22
N ARG A 147 -13.79 -10.61 33.90
CA ARG A 147 -14.30 -10.70 32.50
C ARG A 147 -14.49 -9.33 31.84
N ASP A 148 -14.92 -8.35 32.61
CA ASP A 148 -15.13 -6.95 32.21
C ASP A 148 -13.82 -6.17 31.98
N LYS A 149 -12.67 -6.78 32.32
CA LYS A 149 -11.33 -6.21 32.11
C LYS A 149 -10.53 -6.93 31.02
N LEU A 150 -11.14 -7.84 30.28
CA LEU A 150 -10.49 -8.57 29.21
C LEU A 150 -10.38 -7.72 27.93
N ILE A 151 -9.26 -7.86 27.23
CA ILE A 151 -8.91 -7.14 26.01
C ILE A 151 -8.65 -8.19 24.94
N LEU A 152 -9.32 -8.04 23.79
CA LEU A 152 -9.22 -8.97 22.67
C LEU A 152 -8.15 -8.53 21.69
N GLU A 153 -7.30 -9.47 21.28
CA GLU A 153 -6.25 -9.28 20.29
C GLU A 153 -5.31 -8.05 20.49
N PRO A 154 -4.91 -7.64 21.72
CA PRO A 154 -3.96 -6.54 21.86
C PRO A 154 -2.61 -6.90 21.24
N SER A 155 -2.05 -5.92 20.53
CA SER A 155 -0.72 -6.02 19.91
C SER A 155 0.35 -5.33 20.77
N PHE A 156 1.58 -5.82 20.67
CA PHE A 156 2.72 -5.29 21.39
C PHE A 156 3.97 -5.23 20.51
N ILE A 157 4.76 -4.19 20.71
CA ILE A 157 6.07 -3.98 20.07
C ILE A 157 7.15 -3.99 21.14
N CYS A 158 8.11 -4.91 21.07
CA CYS A 158 9.26 -4.97 21.97
C CYS A 158 10.54 -4.71 21.18
N LYS A 159 10.98 -3.45 21.17
CA LYS A 159 12.17 -3.03 20.44
C LYS A 159 13.45 -3.63 21.00
N GLU A 160 13.51 -3.88 22.31
CA GLU A 160 14.67 -4.42 23.01
C GLU A 160 14.98 -5.87 22.58
N LEU A 161 13.92 -6.67 22.38
CA LEU A 161 14.02 -8.05 21.90
C LEU A 161 13.96 -8.16 20.37
N GLY A 162 13.56 -7.08 19.70
CA GLY A 162 13.32 -7.06 18.26
C GLY A 162 12.22 -8.02 17.82
N ILE A 163 11.14 -8.07 18.59
CA ILE A 163 9.96 -8.91 18.35
C ILE A 163 8.67 -8.10 18.53
N GLN A 164 7.61 -8.56 17.88
CA GLN A 164 6.25 -8.09 18.12
C GLN A 164 5.30 -9.28 18.18
N GLY A 165 4.13 -9.08 18.75
CA GLY A 165 3.11 -10.13 18.76
C GLY A 165 1.75 -9.64 19.14
N ARG A 166 0.76 -10.49 18.91
CA ARG A 166 -0.66 -10.23 19.13
C ARG A 166 -1.22 -11.36 19.97
N VAL A 167 -1.60 -11.02 21.20
CA VAL A 167 -2.11 -11.96 22.19
C VAL A 167 -3.62 -12.11 21.97
N ASP A 168 -4.17 -13.32 21.96
CA ASP A 168 -5.61 -13.50 21.71
C ASP A 168 -6.47 -12.84 22.80
N LEU A 169 -6.10 -13.01 24.07
CA LEU A 169 -6.81 -12.44 25.22
C LEU A 169 -5.84 -11.98 26.31
N LEU A 170 -6.03 -10.76 26.82
CA LEU A 170 -5.24 -10.22 27.92
C LEU A 170 -6.15 -9.49 28.91
N GLN A 171 -5.93 -9.65 30.20
CA GLN A 171 -6.57 -8.79 31.20
C GLN A 171 -5.83 -7.45 31.31
N ASP A 172 -6.56 -6.35 31.47
CA ASP A 172 -6.00 -4.99 31.47
C ASP A 172 -4.83 -4.78 32.46
N ASN A 173 -4.85 -5.44 33.61
CA ASN A 173 -3.79 -5.37 34.61
C ASN A 173 -2.61 -6.35 34.37
N TYR A 174 -2.55 -6.98 33.20
CA TYR A 174 -1.52 -7.96 32.78
C TYR A 174 -1.44 -9.26 33.62
N LYS A 175 -2.31 -9.44 34.62
CA LYS A 175 -2.31 -10.62 35.48
C LYS A 175 -2.66 -11.91 34.76
N ILE A 176 -3.43 -11.81 33.67
CA ILE A 176 -3.90 -12.94 32.89
C ILE A 176 -3.57 -12.69 31.43
N LEU A 177 -2.84 -13.63 30.83
CA LEU A 177 -2.62 -13.71 29.39
C LEU A 177 -3.12 -15.05 28.90
N MET A 178 -3.88 -15.08 27.81
CA MET A 178 -4.30 -16.33 27.19
C MET A 178 -4.06 -16.36 25.69
N GLU A 179 -3.66 -17.53 25.21
CA GLU A 179 -3.54 -17.86 23.79
C GLU A 179 -4.42 -19.06 23.44
N GLN A 180 -5.13 -18.98 22.33
CA GLN A 180 -6.06 -19.99 21.87
C GLN A 180 -5.43 -20.84 20.76
N LYS A 181 -5.64 -22.16 20.83
CA LYS A 181 -5.24 -23.12 19.79
C LYS A 181 -6.41 -24.06 19.47
N SER A 182 -6.80 -24.12 18.20
CA SER A 182 -7.86 -25.03 17.73
C SER A 182 -7.38 -26.45 17.45
N GLY A 183 -6.06 -26.65 17.38
CA GLY A 183 -5.42 -27.91 17.06
C GLY A 183 -5.35 -28.88 18.25
N LYS A 184 -4.62 -29.97 18.03
CA LYS A 184 -4.32 -30.93 19.09
C LYS A 184 -3.23 -30.38 20.03
N ARG A 185 -3.32 -30.73 21.31
CA ARG A 185 -2.21 -30.63 22.27
C ARG A 185 -1.19 -31.77 22.02
N ASP A 186 -0.06 -31.77 22.72
CA ASP A 186 0.87 -32.89 22.61
C ASP A 186 0.19 -34.16 23.18
N ILE A 187 0.17 -35.23 22.39
CA ILE A 187 -0.58 -36.45 22.73
C ILE A 187 0.19 -37.29 23.76
N TYR A 188 1.53 -37.23 23.75
CA TYR A 188 2.37 -38.08 24.57
C TYR A 188 2.54 -37.52 25.98
N THR A 189 2.76 -36.22 26.09
CA THR A 189 2.93 -35.55 27.39
C THR A 189 1.59 -35.10 27.99
N ASN A 190 0.51 -35.16 27.20
CA ASN A 190 -0.76 -34.48 27.49
C ASN A 190 -0.55 -32.97 27.79
N GLY A 191 0.55 -32.40 27.29
CA GLY A 191 1.06 -31.06 27.57
C GLY A 191 0.96 -30.12 26.36
N HIS A 192 1.64 -28.98 26.45
CA HIS A 192 1.74 -28.08 25.31
C HIS A 192 2.58 -28.68 24.18
N LYS A 193 2.19 -28.42 22.93
CA LYS A 193 3.14 -28.59 21.82
C LYS A 193 4.30 -27.61 22.00
N GLU A 194 5.49 -28.02 21.58
CA GLU A 194 6.70 -27.21 21.72
C GLU A 194 6.57 -25.83 21.07
N GLU A 195 6.04 -25.74 19.85
CA GLU A 195 5.79 -24.47 19.16
C GLU A 195 4.85 -23.54 19.95
N HIS A 196 3.83 -24.10 20.61
CA HIS A 196 2.88 -23.34 21.42
C HIS A 196 3.51 -22.85 22.72
N TYR A 197 4.33 -23.69 23.36
CA TYR A 197 5.07 -23.33 24.57
C TYR A 197 6.08 -22.22 24.31
N ILE A 198 6.83 -22.29 23.20
CA ILE A 198 7.77 -21.24 22.77
C ILE A 198 7.06 -19.90 22.58
N GLN A 199 5.85 -19.91 22.02
CA GLN A 199 5.05 -18.70 21.86
C GLN A 199 4.73 -18.06 23.22
N MET A 200 4.38 -18.85 24.23
CA MET A 200 4.11 -18.36 25.59
C MET A 200 5.35 -17.77 26.26
N LEU A 201 6.51 -18.44 26.11
CA LEU A 201 7.78 -17.93 26.62
C LEU A 201 8.15 -16.57 26.02
N LEU A 202 7.91 -16.38 24.72
CA LEU A 202 8.16 -15.11 24.04
C LEU A 202 7.22 -14.01 24.52
N TYR A 203 5.93 -14.27 24.73
CA TYR A 203 5.03 -13.28 25.32
C TYR A 203 5.41 -12.93 26.75
N ARG A 204 5.88 -13.91 27.55
CA ARG A 204 6.40 -13.65 28.88
C ARG A 204 7.59 -12.69 28.85
N LEU A 205 8.55 -12.94 27.97
CA LEU A 205 9.69 -12.04 27.77
C LEU A 205 9.21 -10.65 27.34
N LEU A 206 8.26 -10.58 26.41
CA LEU A 206 7.69 -9.31 25.97
C LEU A 206 7.09 -8.52 27.14
N LEU A 207 6.26 -9.15 27.99
CA LEU A 207 5.65 -8.48 29.15
C LEU A 207 6.70 -8.02 30.16
N SER A 208 7.73 -8.84 30.39
CA SER A 208 8.84 -8.51 31.27
C SER A 208 9.62 -7.28 30.79
N TYR A 209 9.99 -7.21 29.50
CA TYR A 209 10.80 -6.10 28.98
C TYR A 209 9.98 -4.84 28.71
N ASN A 210 8.73 -4.96 28.24
CA ASN A 210 7.89 -3.81 27.96
C ASN A 210 7.34 -3.20 29.25
N PHE A 211 6.85 -4.01 30.18
CA PHE A 211 6.02 -3.55 31.29
C PHE A 211 6.58 -3.89 32.68
N ASN A 212 7.79 -4.46 32.78
CA ASN A 212 8.41 -4.90 34.05
C ASN A 212 7.55 -5.91 34.83
N ILE A 213 6.71 -6.68 34.15
CA ILE A 213 5.86 -7.70 34.76
C ILE A 213 6.69 -8.96 35.01
N LYS A 214 6.84 -9.36 36.29
CA LYS A 214 7.57 -10.58 36.64
C LYS A 214 6.72 -11.80 36.33
N SER A 215 7.36 -12.93 36.02
CA SER A 215 6.67 -14.19 35.69
C SER A 215 5.67 -14.68 36.74
N LYS A 216 5.87 -14.32 38.02
CA LYS A 216 4.97 -14.69 39.12
C LYS A 216 3.73 -13.79 39.24
N ASP A 217 3.76 -12.62 38.60
CA ASP A 217 2.71 -11.60 38.69
C ASP A 217 1.74 -11.69 37.49
N SER A 218 1.97 -12.64 36.57
CA SER A 218 1.16 -12.89 35.37
C SER A 218 1.01 -14.39 35.13
N GLU A 219 -0.23 -14.88 35.24
CA GLU A 219 -0.62 -16.24 34.91
C GLU A 219 -0.90 -16.34 33.40
N GLN A 220 -0.30 -17.35 32.77
CA GLN A 220 -0.38 -17.54 31.32
C GLN A 220 -1.11 -18.84 31.03
N TYR A 221 -2.19 -18.74 30.26
CA TYR A 221 -3.01 -19.88 29.90
C TYR A 221 -2.93 -20.16 28.41
N LEU A 222 -2.93 -21.45 28.08
CA LEU A 222 -3.10 -21.91 26.71
C LEU A 222 -4.42 -22.68 26.62
N LEU A 223 -5.29 -22.20 25.73
CA LEU A 223 -6.64 -22.69 25.56
C LEU A 223 -6.74 -23.57 24.31
N TYR A 224 -6.69 -24.89 24.50
CA TYR A 224 -6.97 -25.84 23.43
C TYR A 224 -8.48 -26.04 23.23
N SER A 225 -9.12 -25.24 22.39
CA SER A 225 -10.59 -25.26 22.19
C SER A 225 -11.15 -26.61 21.72
N LYS A 226 -10.29 -27.47 21.18
CA LYS A 226 -10.65 -28.84 20.80
C LYS A 226 -11.09 -29.71 21.98
N TYR A 227 -10.58 -29.47 23.18
CA TYR A 227 -10.79 -30.35 24.34
C TYR A 227 -11.63 -29.63 25.40
N PRO A 228 -12.50 -30.34 26.14
CA PRO A 228 -13.27 -29.77 27.24
C PRO A 228 -12.40 -29.42 28.46
N ASP A 229 -11.27 -30.09 28.63
CA ASP A 229 -10.20 -29.87 29.63
C ASP A 229 -8.99 -29.13 29.04
N GLY A 230 -9.21 -28.37 27.96
CA GLY A 230 -8.17 -27.74 27.16
C GLY A 230 -7.55 -26.46 27.73
N LEU A 231 -8.05 -25.91 28.84
CA LEU A 231 -7.47 -24.72 29.48
C LEU A 231 -6.33 -25.13 30.41
N MET A 232 -5.11 -24.76 30.05
CA MET A 232 -3.89 -25.23 30.72
C MET A 232 -3.04 -24.04 31.18
N LEU A 233 -2.71 -24.00 32.47
CA LEU A 233 -1.81 -23.01 33.05
C LEU A 233 -0.35 -23.35 32.75
N GLU A 234 0.42 -22.37 32.27
CA GLU A 234 1.84 -22.49 32.01
C GLU A 234 2.65 -21.70 33.05
N SER A 235 3.25 -22.40 34.01
CA SER A 235 4.03 -21.81 35.11
C SER A 235 5.55 -22.01 34.99
N SER A 236 6.02 -22.78 34.01
CA SER A 236 7.43 -23.16 33.87
C SER A 236 8.21 -22.09 33.11
N SER A 237 9.42 -21.78 33.59
CA SER A 237 10.36 -20.87 32.92
C SER A 237 11.61 -21.67 32.59
N ASP A 238 12.00 -21.69 31.31
CA ASP A 238 13.25 -22.29 30.84
C ASP A 238 14.19 -21.21 30.27
N PRO A 239 15.11 -20.66 31.08
CA PRO A 239 16.06 -19.64 30.62
C PRO A 239 16.99 -20.14 29.50
N ASN A 240 17.30 -21.44 29.47
CA ASN A 240 18.19 -22.00 28.44
C ASN A 240 17.46 -22.07 27.09
N LEU A 241 16.20 -22.50 27.09
CA LEU A 241 15.37 -22.47 25.90
C LEU A 241 15.13 -21.03 25.42
N MET A 242 14.86 -20.08 26.33
CA MET A 242 14.75 -18.65 25.97
C MET A 242 15.98 -18.14 25.23
N ARG A 243 17.20 -18.44 25.73
CA ARG A 243 18.44 -18.08 25.03
C ARG A 243 18.55 -18.72 23.65
N LYS A 244 18.12 -19.97 23.49
CA LYS A 244 18.09 -20.65 22.18
C LYS A 244 17.09 -20.01 21.21
N ILE A 245 15.90 -19.62 21.69
CA ILE A 245 14.91 -18.93 20.87
C ILE A 245 15.45 -17.58 20.38
N LEU A 246 16.10 -16.80 21.24
CA LEU A 246 16.71 -15.52 20.85
C LEU A 246 17.92 -15.71 19.91
N ARG A 247 18.66 -16.82 20.03
CA ARG A 247 19.67 -17.24 19.04
C ARG A 247 19.05 -17.49 17.67
N LEU A 248 17.94 -18.23 17.61
CA LEU A 248 17.21 -18.45 16.36
C LEU A 248 16.73 -17.14 15.75
N ARG A 249 16.13 -16.25 16.55
CA ARG A 249 15.69 -14.91 16.12
C ARG A 249 16.83 -14.13 15.46
N ASN A 250 18.00 -14.05 16.10
CA ASN A 250 19.16 -13.36 15.52
C ASN A 250 19.63 -14.00 14.21
N ARG A 251 19.63 -15.34 14.12
CA ARG A 251 20.00 -16.06 12.88
C ARG A 251 19.00 -15.79 11.76
N ILE A 252 17.70 -15.77 12.05
CA ILE A 252 16.66 -15.42 11.05
C ILE A 252 16.92 -14.01 10.52
N VAL A 253 17.11 -13.03 11.40
CA VAL A 253 17.36 -11.64 10.98
C VAL A 253 18.65 -11.53 10.16
N LYS A 254 19.73 -12.23 10.53
CA LYS A 254 20.95 -12.29 9.70
C LYS A 254 20.68 -12.82 8.30
N TYR A 255 19.88 -13.88 8.17
CA TYR A 255 19.51 -14.42 6.86
C TYR A 255 18.68 -13.43 6.04
N GLU A 256 17.79 -12.68 6.67
CA GLU A 256 17.04 -11.61 5.99
C GLU A 256 17.95 -10.51 5.44
N MET A 257 18.99 -10.10 6.19
CA MET A 257 20.00 -9.16 5.70
C MET A 257 20.76 -9.76 4.50
N LEU A 258 21.20 -11.01 4.62
CA LEU A 258 21.90 -11.72 3.55
C LEU A 258 21.03 -11.84 2.28
N TYR A 259 19.71 -12.01 2.41
CA TYR A 259 18.80 -12.00 1.26
C TYR A 259 18.73 -10.64 0.58
N ALA A 260 18.71 -9.55 1.35
CA ALA A 260 18.76 -8.18 0.81
C ALA A 260 20.12 -7.86 0.14
N GLU A 261 21.17 -8.59 0.51
CA GLU A 261 22.52 -8.50 -0.07
C GLU A 261 22.76 -9.47 -1.25
N GLY A 262 21.78 -10.32 -1.60
CA GLY A 262 21.85 -11.20 -2.77
C GLY A 262 22.25 -12.65 -2.50
N ALA A 263 22.36 -13.08 -1.25
CA ALA A 263 22.78 -14.44 -0.89
C ALA A 263 21.72 -15.52 -1.16
N ILE A 264 20.47 -15.14 -1.48
CA ILE A 264 19.35 -16.08 -1.62
C ILE A 264 19.63 -17.20 -2.63
N LYS A 265 20.31 -16.91 -3.74
CA LYS A 265 20.67 -17.90 -4.76
C LYS A 265 21.54 -19.00 -4.17
N ASN A 266 22.64 -18.62 -3.53
CA ASN A 266 23.59 -19.54 -2.91
C ASN A 266 22.95 -20.34 -1.77
N ILE A 267 22.10 -19.69 -0.97
CA ILE A 267 21.40 -20.36 0.14
C ILE A 267 20.45 -21.43 -0.40
N LEU A 268 19.61 -21.13 -1.39
CA LEU A 268 18.68 -22.11 -1.96
C LEU A 268 19.37 -23.21 -2.80
N GLU A 269 20.52 -22.93 -3.40
CA GLU A 269 21.30 -23.92 -4.15
C GLU A 269 21.90 -24.99 -3.22
N ASN A 270 22.32 -24.61 -2.02
CA ASN A 270 22.92 -25.55 -1.06
C ASN A 270 21.89 -26.17 -0.09
N LEU A 271 20.71 -25.56 0.07
CA LEU A 271 19.73 -26.01 1.05
C LEU A 271 19.23 -27.43 0.79
N THR A 272 19.45 -28.33 1.75
CA THR A 272 18.94 -29.71 1.69
C THR A 272 17.95 -30.04 2.82
N PRO A 273 17.06 -31.04 2.64
CA PRO A 273 16.25 -31.55 3.75
C PRO A 273 17.07 -32.04 4.94
N GLU A 274 18.27 -32.58 4.69
CA GLU A 274 19.19 -33.08 5.70
C GLU A 274 19.78 -31.93 6.55
N GLU A 275 20.13 -30.80 5.95
CA GLU A 275 20.56 -29.59 6.67
C GLU A 275 19.46 -29.03 7.57
N LEU A 276 18.20 -29.12 7.14
CA LEU A 276 17.05 -28.69 7.95
C LEU A 276 16.81 -29.65 9.11
N ASN A 277 17.03 -30.96 8.93
CA ASN A 277 16.81 -32.01 9.92
C ASN A 277 17.96 -32.14 10.94
N ILE A 278 18.24 -31.04 11.65
CA ILE A 278 19.29 -30.92 12.68
C ILE A 278 19.16 -32.03 13.74
N ASN A 279 17.93 -32.41 14.09
CA ASN A 279 17.66 -33.41 15.13
C ASN A 279 17.68 -34.86 14.59
N ALA A 280 18.09 -35.07 13.33
CA ALA A 280 18.18 -36.37 12.68
C ALA A 280 16.91 -37.24 12.83
N LYS A 281 15.73 -36.62 12.74
CA LYS A 281 14.44 -37.32 12.86
C LYS A 281 14.23 -38.29 11.71
N THR A 282 13.72 -39.48 12.03
CA THR A 282 13.39 -40.54 11.06
C THR A 282 12.01 -41.15 11.31
N ASN A 283 11.20 -40.51 12.16
CA ASN A 283 9.87 -40.94 12.55
C ASN A 283 8.85 -40.84 11.38
N VAL A 284 7.63 -41.36 11.62
CA VAL A 284 6.55 -41.35 10.62
C VAL A 284 6.17 -39.92 10.22
N LEU A 285 6.14 -38.98 11.17
CA LEU A 285 5.82 -37.59 10.90
C LEU A 285 6.80 -36.97 9.90
N TRP A 286 8.10 -37.17 10.12
CA TRP A 286 9.14 -36.72 9.21
C TRP A 286 9.00 -37.38 7.83
N LYS A 287 9.00 -38.72 7.78
CA LYS A 287 9.04 -39.47 6.52
C LYS A 287 7.80 -39.28 5.66
N LYS A 288 6.59 -39.21 6.25
CA LYS A 288 5.33 -39.16 5.51
C LYS A 288 4.79 -37.75 5.26
N PHE A 289 5.14 -36.76 6.09
CA PHE A 289 4.50 -35.44 6.02
C PHE A 289 5.50 -34.29 5.83
N GLN A 290 6.55 -34.21 6.66
CA GLN A 290 7.48 -33.07 6.63
C GLN A 290 8.47 -33.15 5.45
N LEU A 291 9.17 -34.28 5.31
CA LEU A 291 10.17 -34.49 4.26
C LEU A 291 9.59 -34.36 2.83
N PRO A 292 8.44 -34.98 2.49
CA PRO A 292 7.86 -34.84 1.16
C PRO A 292 7.51 -33.37 0.83
N HIS A 293 7.02 -32.62 1.80
CA HIS A 293 6.68 -31.21 1.63
C HIS A 293 7.92 -30.35 1.37
N ILE A 294 8.99 -30.53 2.17
CA ILE A 294 10.26 -29.84 1.98
C ILE A 294 10.85 -30.16 0.60
N ARG A 295 10.89 -31.45 0.22
CA ARG A 295 11.38 -31.88 -1.10
C ARG A 295 10.56 -31.27 -2.25
N GLN A 296 9.25 -31.18 -2.10
CA GLN A 296 8.39 -30.54 -3.10
C GLN A 296 8.82 -29.09 -3.34
N ILE A 297 9.01 -28.30 -2.28
CA ILE A 297 9.42 -26.89 -2.39
C ILE A 297 10.82 -26.77 -3.00
N LEU A 298 11.80 -27.51 -2.48
CA LEU A 298 13.18 -27.42 -2.95
C LEU A 298 13.32 -27.89 -4.40
N SER A 299 12.61 -28.95 -4.80
CA SER A 299 12.67 -29.47 -6.17
C SER A 299 12.17 -28.48 -7.23
N ILE A 300 11.19 -27.62 -6.90
CA ILE A 300 10.71 -26.56 -7.80
C ILE A 300 11.85 -25.60 -8.15
N TYR A 301 12.61 -25.17 -7.14
CA TYR A 301 13.77 -24.31 -7.36
C TYR A 301 14.91 -25.06 -8.05
N GLN A 302 15.24 -26.27 -7.59
CA GLN A 302 16.35 -27.07 -8.14
C GLN A 302 16.15 -27.38 -9.63
N ASN A 303 14.92 -27.68 -10.05
CA ASN A 303 14.56 -27.98 -11.44
C ASN A 303 14.41 -26.74 -12.32
N ALA A 304 14.43 -25.53 -11.75
CA ALA A 304 14.37 -24.30 -12.52
C ALA A 304 15.65 -24.11 -13.36
N SER A 305 15.50 -23.52 -14.54
CA SER A 305 16.65 -23.20 -15.40
C SER A 305 17.56 -22.16 -14.75
N TYR A 306 18.80 -22.06 -15.21
CA TYR A 306 19.75 -21.05 -14.70
C TYR A 306 19.19 -19.63 -14.79
N LEU A 307 18.56 -19.28 -15.91
CA LEU A 307 17.94 -17.96 -16.11
C LEU A 307 16.77 -17.73 -15.14
N GLU A 308 15.91 -18.74 -14.93
CA GLU A 308 14.80 -18.65 -13.97
C GLU A 308 15.31 -18.43 -12.54
N LYS A 309 16.38 -19.12 -12.14
CA LYS A 309 17.06 -18.93 -10.84
C LYS A 309 17.64 -17.52 -10.70
N CYS A 310 18.33 -17.01 -11.73
CA CYS A 310 18.86 -15.65 -11.74
C CYS A 310 17.75 -14.60 -11.63
N TYR A 311 16.66 -14.78 -12.38
CA TYR A 311 15.51 -13.88 -12.36
C TYR A 311 14.82 -13.87 -10.98
N PHE A 312 14.54 -15.06 -10.43
CA PHE A 312 13.98 -15.22 -9.08
C PHE A 312 14.88 -14.57 -8.03
N ALA A 313 16.18 -14.88 -8.03
CA ALA A 313 17.12 -14.37 -7.03
C ALA A 313 17.26 -12.84 -7.08
N ARG A 314 17.35 -12.25 -8.28
CA ARG A 314 17.48 -10.79 -8.43
C ARG A 314 16.23 -10.06 -7.92
N LEU A 315 15.03 -10.53 -8.28
CA LEU A 315 13.78 -9.94 -7.78
C LEU A 315 13.57 -10.20 -6.28
N PHE A 316 13.93 -11.39 -5.78
CA PHE A 316 13.85 -11.71 -4.35
C PHE A 316 14.76 -10.80 -3.52
N THR A 317 15.96 -10.54 -4.01
CA THR A 317 16.92 -9.62 -3.39
C THR A 317 16.38 -8.20 -3.35
N PHE A 318 15.88 -7.72 -4.49
CA PHE A 318 15.25 -6.40 -4.60
C PHE A 318 14.07 -6.24 -3.64
N ILE A 319 13.16 -7.22 -3.56
CA ILE A 319 12.01 -7.19 -2.64
C ILE A 319 12.47 -7.32 -1.18
N SER A 320 13.49 -8.11 -0.89
CA SER A 320 14.04 -8.22 0.47
C SER A 320 14.67 -6.92 0.95
N LYS A 321 15.33 -6.18 0.06
CA LYS A 321 15.85 -4.86 0.37
C LYS A 321 14.73 -3.82 0.55
N GLU A 322 13.69 -3.83 -0.30
CA GLU A 322 12.50 -2.98 -0.07
C GLU A 322 11.83 -3.30 1.27
N HIS A 323 11.72 -4.59 1.62
CA HIS A 323 11.09 -5.04 2.86
C HIS A 323 11.91 -4.62 4.08
N LEU A 324 13.24 -4.78 4.02
CA LEU A 324 14.17 -4.32 5.04
C LEU A 324 14.02 -2.81 5.27
N LEU A 325 14.10 -2.00 4.20
CA LEU A 325 13.96 -0.54 4.29
C LEU A 325 12.59 -0.11 4.81
N ALA A 326 11.52 -0.83 4.47
CA ALA A 326 10.19 -0.57 5.02
C ALA A 326 10.11 -0.84 6.53
N LYS A 327 10.86 -1.81 7.05
CA LYS A 327 10.93 -2.10 8.49
C LYS A 327 11.86 -1.12 9.23
N THR A 328 13.08 -0.92 8.74
CA THR A 328 14.14 -0.25 9.50
C THR A 328 14.41 1.19 9.08
N GLY A 329 13.92 1.62 7.91
CA GLY A 329 14.17 2.94 7.33
C GLY A 329 15.48 3.00 6.54
N ASN A 330 15.79 4.18 6.01
CA ASN A 330 17.05 4.45 5.31
C ASN A 330 17.83 5.55 6.04
N SER A 331 19.17 5.55 5.96
CA SER A 331 20.05 6.53 6.62
C SER A 331 19.75 7.99 6.24
N SER A 332 19.10 8.21 5.09
CA SER A 332 18.71 9.54 4.59
C SER A 332 17.24 9.90 4.86
N LYS A 333 16.39 8.92 5.21
CA LYS A 333 14.96 9.07 5.44
C LYS A 333 14.54 8.08 6.52
N ASN A 334 14.47 8.53 7.78
CA ASN A 334 13.97 7.78 8.95
C ASN A 334 12.45 7.49 8.82
N ARG A 335 12.02 6.77 7.78
CA ARG A 335 10.60 6.52 7.47
C ARG A 335 10.21 5.04 7.40
N GLY A 336 11.03 4.16 7.97
CA GLY A 336 10.62 2.77 8.19
C GLY A 336 9.67 2.65 9.38
N PHE A 337 9.10 1.47 9.58
CA PHE A 337 8.24 1.17 10.74
C PHE A 337 8.94 1.44 12.09
N SER A 338 10.27 1.23 12.16
CA SER A 338 11.08 1.57 13.32
C SER A 338 11.06 3.04 13.72
N GLY A 339 10.63 3.94 12.81
CA GLY A 339 10.41 5.36 13.10
C GLY A 339 9.47 5.59 14.30
N ILE A 340 8.55 4.66 14.58
CA ILE A 340 7.66 4.72 15.74
C ILE A 340 8.43 4.91 17.06
N TRP A 341 9.55 4.20 17.23
CA TRP A 341 10.37 4.26 18.45
C TRP A 341 11.75 4.89 18.27
N ARG A 342 12.17 5.16 17.02
CA ARG A 342 13.45 5.82 16.71
C ARG A 342 13.33 7.34 16.55
N CYS A 343 12.17 7.85 16.12
CA CYS A 343 11.93 9.28 15.97
C CYS A 343 11.30 9.85 17.24
N GLU A 344 11.70 11.07 17.59
CA GLU A 344 11.08 11.83 18.67
C GLU A 344 9.64 12.20 18.29
N VAL A 345 8.75 12.32 19.29
CA VAL A 345 7.34 12.65 19.03
C VAL A 345 7.19 14.00 18.32
N ALA A 346 7.97 15.00 18.72
CA ALA A 346 7.98 16.32 18.06
C ALA A 346 8.37 16.23 16.57
N GLU A 347 9.31 15.34 16.21
CA GLU A 347 9.66 15.10 14.81
C GLU A 347 8.46 14.51 14.05
N LYS A 348 7.82 13.49 14.62
CA LYS A 348 6.65 12.81 14.04
C LYS A 348 5.46 13.76 13.88
N GLU A 349 5.22 14.65 14.85
CA GLU A 349 4.17 15.67 14.79
C GLU A 349 4.45 16.66 13.67
N SER A 350 5.70 17.12 13.54
CA SER A 350 6.11 18.06 12.49
C SER A 350 5.96 17.50 11.06
N THR A 351 6.04 16.17 10.91
CA THR A 351 5.83 15.47 9.63
C THR A 351 4.39 15.00 9.43
N GLY A 352 3.56 15.09 10.47
CA GLY A 352 2.18 14.58 10.51
C GLY A 352 2.08 13.06 10.57
N ASP A 353 3.15 12.36 10.95
CA ASP A 353 3.19 10.89 10.99
C ASP A 353 2.59 10.30 12.29
N ILE A 354 2.21 11.15 13.24
CA ILE A 354 1.45 10.82 14.46
C ILE A 354 0.33 11.84 14.69
N LEU A 355 -0.80 11.39 15.21
CA LEU A 355 -1.81 12.23 15.85
C LEU A 355 -1.77 11.98 17.36
N THR A 356 -1.74 13.04 18.16
CA THR A 356 -1.60 12.99 19.63
C THR A 356 -2.67 13.86 20.30
N GLY A 357 -2.83 13.68 21.61
CA GLY A 357 -3.76 14.48 22.43
C GLY A 357 -5.22 14.22 22.11
N LEU A 358 -5.53 13.10 21.46
CA LEU A 358 -6.88 12.81 20.99
C LEU A 358 -7.80 12.44 22.17
N ASP A 359 -9.00 13.00 22.18
CA ASP A 359 -10.03 12.70 23.18
C ASP A 359 -11.13 11.83 22.57
N LEU A 360 -11.60 10.83 23.31
CA LEU A 360 -12.67 9.95 22.87
C LEU A 360 -13.99 10.72 22.80
N VAL A 361 -14.61 10.77 21.62
CA VAL A 361 -15.89 11.47 21.38
C VAL A 361 -17.04 10.48 21.33
N ASN A 362 -16.88 9.40 20.57
CA ASN A 362 -17.95 8.43 20.34
C ASN A 362 -17.38 7.02 20.08
N LYS A 363 -18.20 6.02 20.35
CA LYS A 363 -17.93 4.61 20.04
C LYS A 363 -19.22 3.95 19.53
N GLU A 364 -19.11 3.29 18.38
CA GLU A 364 -20.23 2.68 17.67
C GLU A 364 -19.93 1.21 17.35
N GLU A 365 -21.00 0.42 17.32
CA GLU A 365 -20.99 -0.95 16.82
C GLU A 365 -21.44 -0.92 15.36
N SER A 366 -20.53 -1.17 14.41
CA SER A 366 -20.88 -1.11 12.97
C SER A 366 -21.65 -2.33 12.46
N GLY A 367 -21.86 -3.34 13.30
CA GLY A 367 -22.67 -4.50 13.01
C GLY A 367 -23.55 -4.85 14.19
N ILE A 368 -24.65 -5.56 13.93
CA ILE A 368 -25.64 -5.98 14.93
C ILE A 368 -25.03 -6.92 16.01
N TYR A 369 -23.80 -7.39 15.80
CA TYR A 369 -23.19 -8.41 16.63
C TYR A 369 -21.68 -8.17 16.79
N GLY A 370 -21.27 -7.58 17.91
CA GLY A 370 -19.87 -7.37 18.27
C GLY A 370 -19.71 -6.06 19.04
N GLY A 371 -18.69 -6.00 19.90
CA GLY A 371 -18.40 -4.78 20.67
C GLY A 371 -18.10 -3.57 19.79
N TYR A 372 -17.72 -2.46 20.42
CA TYR A 372 -17.37 -1.24 19.72
C TYR A 372 -16.21 -1.49 18.74
N ASP A 373 -16.44 -1.21 17.46
CA ASP A 373 -15.44 -1.37 16.41
C ASP A 373 -15.24 -0.10 15.59
N THR A 374 -16.06 0.93 15.79
CA THR A 374 -15.90 2.25 15.17
C THR A 374 -15.74 3.29 16.27
N ILE A 375 -14.54 3.84 16.41
CA ILE A 375 -14.19 4.76 17.49
C ILE A 375 -13.85 6.13 16.89
N THR A 376 -14.48 7.18 17.41
CA THR A 376 -14.28 8.56 16.96
C THR A 376 -13.59 9.35 18.05
N PHE A 377 -12.53 10.06 17.66
CA PHE A 377 -11.77 10.93 18.53
C PHE A 377 -11.78 12.37 18.00
N SER A 378 -11.74 13.34 18.90
CA SER A 378 -11.50 14.74 18.54
C SER A 378 -10.01 14.97 18.36
N VAL A 379 -9.66 15.72 17.32
CA VAL A 379 -8.30 16.19 17.02
C VAL A 379 -8.14 17.59 17.63
N PRO A 380 -7.21 17.78 18.58
CA PRO A 380 -6.96 19.09 19.18
C PRO A 380 -6.63 20.14 18.12
N SER A 381 -7.07 21.39 18.34
CA SER A 381 -6.64 22.51 17.51
C SER A 381 -5.14 22.78 17.73
N GLN A 382 -4.29 22.27 16.85
CA GLN A 382 -2.86 22.54 16.87
C GLN A 382 -2.60 23.99 16.42
N GLU A 383 -1.72 24.72 17.13
CA GLU A 383 -1.38 26.12 16.81
C GLU A 383 -0.80 26.27 15.39
N ASP A 384 -0.15 25.21 14.91
CA ASP A 384 0.23 25.00 13.52
C ASP A 384 -0.81 24.08 12.87
N ASP A 385 -1.59 24.59 11.91
CA ASP A 385 -2.55 23.84 11.07
C ASP A 385 -1.82 22.75 10.19
N LEU A 386 -0.96 21.92 10.79
CA LEU A 386 -0.25 20.83 10.14
C LEU A 386 -1.26 19.74 9.77
N LEU A 387 -1.36 19.47 8.47
CA LEU A 387 -2.21 18.42 7.97
C LEU A 387 -1.63 17.04 8.34
N PRO A 388 -2.38 16.18 9.03
CA PRO A 388 -1.95 14.82 9.30
C PRO A 388 -1.58 14.08 8.00
N ASN A 389 -0.50 13.31 8.03
CA ASN A 389 -0.12 12.38 6.96
C ASN A 389 -0.99 11.11 7.00
N PHE A 390 -2.30 11.26 7.17
CA PHE A 390 -3.23 10.15 7.27
C PHE A 390 -4.34 10.29 6.23
N ARG A 391 -4.95 9.16 5.84
CA ARG A 391 -6.03 9.09 4.86
C ARG A 391 -7.05 8.04 5.26
N ASN A 392 -8.26 8.17 4.71
CA ASN A 392 -9.24 7.11 4.75
C ASN A 392 -8.67 5.84 4.10
N GLY A 393 -8.75 4.72 4.82
CA GLY A 393 -8.18 3.44 4.43
C GLY A 393 -6.76 3.18 4.93
N ASP A 394 -6.07 4.17 5.54
CA ASP A 394 -4.75 3.94 6.13
C ASP A 394 -4.89 3.03 7.37
N ILE A 395 -4.01 2.03 7.46
CA ILE A 395 -3.90 1.14 8.61
C ILE A 395 -3.11 1.84 9.71
N VAL A 396 -3.59 1.70 10.96
CA VAL A 396 -3.03 2.47 12.08
C VAL A 396 -2.93 1.66 13.36
N LEU A 397 -1.96 2.06 14.17
CA LEU A 397 -1.84 1.72 15.58
C LEU A 397 -2.62 2.76 16.38
N LEU A 398 -3.55 2.30 17.21
CA LEU A 398 -4.30 3.12 18.14
C LEU A 398 -3.95 2.69 19.56
N TYR A 399 -3.54 3.63 20.40
CA TYR A 399 -3.21 3.34 21.79
C TYR A 399 -3.43 4.56 22.69
N SER A 400 -3.70 4.30 23.96
CA SER A 400 -3.89 5.33 24.98
C SER A 400 -2.63 5.56 25.80
N TYR A 401 -2.53 6.73 26.41
CA TYR A 401 -1.44 7.13 27.30
C TYR A 401 -1.95 8.15 28.35
N PRO A 402 -1.32 8.22 29.54
CA PRO A 402 -1.72 9.18 30.57
C PRO A 402 -1.65 10.63 30.08
N GLU A 403 -2.56 11.47 30.55
CA GLU A 403 -2.49 12.90 30.25
C GLU A 403 -1.22 13.52 30.87
N GLY A 404 -0.50 14.31 30.07
CA GLY A 404 0.79 14.90 30.45
C GLY A 404 2.02 14.03 30.09
N ASP A 405 1.83 12.75 29.77
CA ASP A 405 2.90 11.87 29.32
C ASP A 405 3.13 11.95 27.81
N ILE A 406 4.29 11.46 27.37
CA ILE A 406 4.64 11.35 25.95
C ILE A 406 4.09 10.03 25.39
N PRO A 407 3.37 10.03 24.24
CA PRO A 407 2.85 8.81 23.64
C PRO A 407 3.98 7.85 23.25
N ASN A 408 3.82 6.57 23.61
CA ASN A 408 4.82 5.53 23.33
C ASN A 408 4.16 4.17 23.03
N ALA A 409 4.08 3.82 21.74
CA ALA A 409 3.53 2.54 21.30
C ALA A 409 4.23 1.32 21.91
N CYS A 410 5.54 1.37 22.18
CA CYS A 410 6.28 0.25 22.79
C CYS A 410 5.91 -0.01 24.26
N LYS A 411 5.25 0.95 24.91
CA LYS A 411 4.82 0.87 26.32
C LYS A 411 3.30 0.93 26.45
N ALA A 412 2.57 0.62 25.38
CA ALA A 412 1.11 0.66 25.35
C ALA A 412 0.51 -0.69 24.92
N LYS A 413 -0.78 -0.88 25.22
CA LYS A 413 -1.60 -1.94 24.62
C LYS A 413 -2.12 -1.41 23.29
N ILE A 414 -1.64 -1.96 22.17
CA ILE A 414 -1.96 -1.42 20.85
C ILE A 414 -3.19 -2.11 20.28
N LEU A 415 -4.17 -1.31 19.87
CA LEU A 415 -5.30 -1.74 19.06
C LEU A 415 -4.99 -1.41 17.59
N ARG A 416 -5.07 -2.40 16.71
CA ARG A 416 -4.89 -2.17 15.27
C ARG A 416 -6.23 -1.82 14.62
N GLY A 417 -6.20 -0.89 13.68
CA GLY A 417 -7.40 -0.43 12.99
C GLY A 417 -7.11 0.16 11.61
N THR A 418 -8.17 0.70 11.00
CA THR A 418 -8.10 1.42 9.73
C THR A 418 -8.89 2.70 9.84
N ILE A 419 -8.34 3.82 9.37
CA ILE A 419 -9.05 5.10 9.37
C ILE A 419 -10.26 5.00 8.45
N LYS A 420 -11.46 5.17 9.01
CA LYS A 420 -12.73 5.22 8.29
C LYS A 420 -12.96 6.62 7.73
N ASN A 421 -12.72 7.64 8.56
CA ASN A 421 -12.83 9.04 8.18
C ASN A 421 -11.80 9.89 8.94
N ILE A 422 -11.30 10.95 8.32
CA ILE A 422 -10.45 11.95 8.97
C ILE A 422 -10.77 13.35 8.46
N CYS A 423 -10.90 14.31 9.38
CA CYS A 423 -10.99 15.73 9.11
C CYS A 423 -10.11 16.51 10.10
N TYR A 424 -10.18 17.84 10.09
CA TYR A 424 -9.35 18.69 10.97
C TYR A 424 -9.76 18.63 12.44
N THR A 425 -10.99 18.22 12.74
CA THR A 425 -11.53 18.23 14.10
C THR A 425 -11.73 16.84 14.66
N GLU A 426 -11.81 15.81 13.81
CA GLU A 426 -12.15 14.46 14.23
C GLU A 426 -11.44 13.41 13.36
N VAL A 427 -11.17 12.26 13.97
CA VAL A 427 -10.69 11.06 13.30
C VAL A 427 -11.50 9.86 13.78
N THR A 428 -12.00 9.07 12.83
CA THR A 428 -12.77 7.86 13.10
C THR A 428 -11.98 6.64 12.64
N VAL A 429 -11.66 5.75 13.57
CA VAL A 429 -10.92 4.51 13.34
C VAL A 429 -11.84 3.32 13.45
N ARG A 430 -11.79 2.43 12.46
CA ARG A 430 -12.41 1.11 12.53
C ARG A 430 -11.41 0.09 13.06
N LEU A 431 -11.66 -0.46 14.25
CA LEU A 431 -10.83 -1.48 14.87
C LEU A 431 -10.89 -2.79 14.07
N GLN A 432 -9.77 -3.52 14.04
CA GLN A 432 -9.73 -4.86 13.46
C GLN A 432 -10.53 -5.86 14.30
N SER A 433 -10.45 -5.70 15.63
CA SER A 433 -11.01 -6.61 16.62
C SER A 433 -11.93 -5.79 17.54
N PRO A 434 -13.26 -5.98 17.43
CA PRO A 434 -14.25 -5.23 18.22
C PRO A 434 -14.06 -5.41 19.73
N GLN A 435 -14.29 -4.35 20.50
CA GLN A 435 -14.05 -4.30 21.95
C GLN A 435 -15.31 -3.86 22.70
N LYS A 436 -15.83 -4.67 23.63
CA LYS A 436 -16.99 -4.28 24.45
C LYS A 436 -16.63 -3.69 25.81
N ASN A 437 -15.53 -4.17 26.39
CA ASN A 437 -15.13 -3.82 27.74
C ASN A 437 -14.72 -2.36 27.84
N THR A 438 -15.27 -1.65 28.84
CA THR A 438 -15.07 -0.19 29.00
C THR A 438 -13.67 0.16 29.45
N CYS A 439 -12.94 -0.75 30.11
CA CYS A 439 -11.55 -0.52 30.54
C CYS A 439 -10.60 -0.21 29.39
N ILE A 440 -10.97 -0.58 28.16
CA ILE A 440 -10.18 -0.33 26.94
C ILE A 440 -10.29 1.14 26.52
N PHE A 441 -11.34 1.82 26.94
CA PHE A 441 -11.65 3.21 26.60
C PHE A 441 -11.65 4.11 27.85
N PRO A 442 -10.49 4.27 28.53
CA PRO A 442 -10.42 5.10 29.74
C PRO A 442 -10.73 6.57 29.44
N GLU A 443 -11.56 7.19 30.27
CA GLU A 443 -11.98 8.60 30.13
C GLU A 443 -10.86 9.60 30.50
N ASN A 444 -9.92 9.19 31.37
CA ASN A 444 -8.84 10.05 31.88
C ASN A 444 -7.49 9.84 31.16
N GLN A 445 -7.52 9.40 29.89
CA GLN A 445 -6.31 9.22 29.09
C GLN A 445 -6.46 9.87 27.73
N LYS A 446 -5.32 10.27 27.17
CA LYS A 446 -5.23 10.75 25.79
C LYS A 446 -4.94 9.59 24.85
N TRP A 447 -5.27 9.77 23.58
CA TRP A 447 -5.06 8.78 22.54
C TRP A 447 -4.07 9.25 21.50
N ALA A 448 -3.33 8.29 20.95
CA ALA A 448 -2.43 8.50 19.83
C ALA A 448 -2.72 7.54 18.69
N ILE A 449 -2.51 8.03 17.47
CA ILE A 449 -2.63 7.26 16.23
C ILE A 449 -1.31 7.38 15.46
N GLU A 450 -0.72 6.24 15.10
CA GLU A 450 0.47 6.14 14.24
C GLU A 450 0.22 5.20 13.07
N HIS A 451 1.00 5.31 12.00
CA HIS A 451 0.93 4.37 10.87
C HIS A 451 1.32 2.96 11.27
N ASP A 452 0.57 1.97 10.78
CA ASP A 452 0.92 0.56 10.90
C ASP A 452 1.61 0.02 9.65
N PHE A 453 2.30 -1.11 9.78
CA PHE A 453 3.02 -1.81 8.72
C PHE A 453 2.39 -3.19 8.45
N TRP A 454 1.95 -3.43 7.21
CA TRP A 454 1.31 -4.68 6.80
C TRP A 454 2.32 -5.69 6.22
N GLU A 455 2.94 -6.51 7.07
CA GLU A 455 3.97 -7.47 6.63
C GLU A 455 3.46 -8.48 5.59
N SER A 456 2.19 -8.88 5.67
CA SER A 456 1.58 -9.85 4.77
C SER A 456 1.49 -9.39 3.31
N SER A 457 1.61 -8.10 3.00
CA SER A 457 1.71 -7.64 1.61
C SER A 457 3.02 -8.13 0.97
N TYR A 458 4.12 -8.12 1.72
CA TYR A 458 5.41 -8.63 1.24
C TYR A 458 5.40 -10.15 1.14
N THR A 459 4.82 -10.86 2.11
CA THR A 459 4.66 -12.32 2.04
C THR A 459 3.98 -12.75 0.73
N SER A 460 2.92 -12.05 0.32
CA SER A 460 2.23 -12.34 -0.96
C SER A 460 3.13 -12.18 -2.18
N ILE A 461 4.08 -11.22 -2.15
CA ILE A 461 5.04 -11.00 -3.23
C ILE A 461 6.08 -12.13 -3.25
N TYR A 462 6.60 -12.56 -2.10
CA TYR A 462 7.52 -13.70 -2.05
C TYR A 462 6.89 -14.99 -2.57
N GLN A 463 5.63 -15.25 -2.21
CA GLN A 463 4.85 -16.37 -2.73
C GLN A 463 4.61 -16.22 -4.24
N ALA A 464 4.38 -15.01 -4.74
CA ALA A 464 4.26 -14.73 -6.17
C ALA A 464 5.56 -15.02 -6.94
N LEU A 465 6.72 -14.65 -6.39
CA LEU A 465 8.02 -14.99 -6.97
C LEU A 465 8.22 -16.51 -7.04
N PHE A 466 7.80 -17.24 -6.01
CA PHE A 466 7.89 -18.70 -6.00
C PHE A 466 6.88 -19.34 -6.95
N ALA A 467 5.67 -18.79 -7.06
CA ALA A 467 4.65 -19.21 -8.01
C ALA A 467 5.13 -19.09 -9.46
N PHE A 468 5.95 -18.07 -9.78
CA PHE A 468 6.59 -17.95 -11.10
C PHE A 468 7.42 -19.20 -11.44
N LEU A 469 8.21 -19.75 -10.51
CA LEU A 469 9.03 -20.95 -10.79
C LEU A 469 8.17 -22.17 -11.15
N SER A 470 6.98 -22.24 -10.55
CA SER A 470 5.98 -23.31 -10.76
C SER A 470 5.00 -23.05 -11.91
N ALA A 471 5.15 -21.93 -12.63
CA ALA A 471 4.26 -21.54 -13.72
C ALA A 471 4.48 -22.39 -14.97
N ASP A 472 3.47 -22.41 -15.86
CA ASP A 472 3.57 -23.10 -17.14
C ASP A 472 4.77 -22.60 -17.95
N LYS A 473 5.51 -23.52 -18.58
CA LYS A 473 6.71 -23.21 -19.36
C LYS A 473 6.48 -22.09 -20.39
N LYS A 474 5.37 -22.15 -21.15
CA LYS A 474 5.01 -21.12 -22.14
C LYS A 474 4.79 -19.73 -21.52
N ARG A 475 4.27 -19.67 -20.28
CA ARG A 475 4.08 -18.42 -19.54
C ARG A 475 5.42 -17.86 -19.07
N LYS A 476 6.29 -18.71 -18.51
CA LYS A 476 7.66 -18.31 -18.12
C LYS A 476 8.46 -17.77 -19.31
N GLU A 477 8.44 -18.49 -20.44
CA GLU A 477 9.12 -18.08 -21.67
C GLU A 477 8.60 -16.75 -22.23
N LEU A 478 7.29 -16.50 -22.15
CA LEU A 478 6.70 -15.22 -22.56
C LEU A 478 7.17 -14.06 -21.65
N LEU A 479 7.12 -14.24 -20.33
CA LEU A 479 7.52 -13.22 -19.36
C LEU A 479 9.03 -12.94 -19.41
N LEU A 480 9.84 -13.99 -19.59
CA LEU A 480 11.29 -13.89 -19.74
C LEU A 480 11.73 -13.48 -21.16
N ASN A 481 10.81 -13.13 -22.06
CA ASN A 481 11.14 -12.77 -23.45
C ASN A 481 11.98 -13.83 -24.19
N LEU A 482 11.81 -15.10 -23.86
CA LEU A 482 12.38 -16.25 -24.58
C LEU A 482 11.48 -16.67 -25.74
N ARG A 483 10.20 -16.30 -25.66
CA ARG A 483 9.21 -16.46 -26.73
C ARG A 483 8.49 -15.13 -26.95
N LEU A 484 8.43 -14.69 -28.21
CA LEU A 484 7.67 -13.51 -28.60
C LEU A 484 6.15 -13.77 -28.53
N PRO A 485 5.34 -12.74 -28.27
CA PRO A 485 3.89 -12.84 -28.38
C PRO A 485 3.45 -13.21 -29.80
N THR A 486 2.32 -13.89 -29.90
CA THR A 486 1.73 -14.34 -31.17
C THR A 486 0.44 -13.58 -31.49
N LYS A 487 0.13 -13.50 -32.78
CA LYS A 487 -1.05 -12.85 -33.33
C LYS A 487 -1.89 -13.83 -34.14
N ASP A 488 -3.20 -13.68 -34.07
CA ASP A 488 -4.16 -14.29 -34.97
C ASP A 488 -4.87 -13.21 -35.81
N SER A 489 -4.40 -13.04 -37.04
CA SER A 489 -4.93 -12.06 -37.99
C SER A 489 -6.30 -12.44 -38.56
N THR A 490 -6.80 -13.66 -38.32
CA THR A 490 -8.12 -14.09 -38.80
C THR A 490 -9.25 -13.49 -37.98
N LYS A 491 -8.98 -13.10 -36.72
CA LYS A 491 -9.94 -12.42 -35.84
C LYS A 491 -10.32 -11.05 -36.43
N LYS A 492 -11.62 -10.82 -36.56
CA LYS A 492 -12.23 -9.53 -36.95
C LYS A 492 -13.00 -8.92 -35.77
N LEU A 493 -13.27 -7.62 -35.80
CA LEU A 493 -14.09 -6.98 -34.77
C LEU A 493 -15.53 -7.48 -34.80
N ASN A 494 -16.12 -7.63 -33.62
CA ASN A 494 -17.54 -7.97 -33.45
C ASN A 494 -18.41 -6.70 -33.49
N GLY A 495 -17.87 -5.57 -33.04
CA GLY A 495 -18.57 -4.28 -32.98
C GLY A 495 -17.83 -3.15 -33.68
N ASN A 496 -18.50 -2.00 -33.75
CA ASN A 496 -17.89 -0.74 -34.16
C ASN A 496 -17.78 0.20 -32.95
N TYR A 497 -16.55 0.59 -32.62
CA TYR A 497 -16.20 1.43 -31.48
C TYR A 497 -15.73 2.83 -31.89
N ASN A 498 -15.68 3.09 -33.19
CA ASN A 498 -15.41 4.41 -33.76
C ASN A 498 -16.67 5.28 -33.60
N THR A 499 -16.86 5.83 -32.42
CA THR A 499 -17.85 6.89 -32.19
C THR A 499 -17.22 8.24 -32.47
N GLU A 500 -16.42 8.77 -31.55
CA GLU A 500 -15.73 10.08 -31.64
C GLU A 500 -14.24 9.96 -31.99
N ASN A 501 -13.67 8.74 -31.90
CA ASN A 501 -12.27 8.45 -32.19
C ASN A 501 -12.18 7.41 -33.31
N VAL A 502 -12.00 7.90 -34.55
CA VAL A 502 -11.98 7.09 -35.80
C VAL A 502 -10.90 6.00 -35.80
N PHE A 503 -9.93 6.07 -34.90
CA PHE A 503 -8.80 5.14 -34.84
C PHE A 503 -8.96 4.07 -33.76
N LEU A 504 -10.03 4.13 -32.95
CA LEU A 504 -10.18 3.20 -31.83
C LEU A 504 -10.33 1.76 -32.32
N ASN A 505 -11.11 1.52 -33.39
CA ASN A 505 -11.26 0.18 -33.98
C ASN A 505 -9.94 -0.47 -34.36
N GLU A 506 -8.97 0.27 -34.88
CA GLU A 506 -7.66 -0.28 -35.23
C GLU A 506 -6.95 -0.81 -33.97
N VAL A 507 -6.98 -0.03 -32.89
CA VAL A 507 -6.40 -0.41 -31.59
C VAL A 507 -7.10 -1.62 -31.01
N ILE A 508 -8.44 -1.63 -31.02
CA ILE A 508 -9.23 -2.75 -30.50
C ILE A 508 -9.00 -4.01 -31.34
N LEU A 509 -8.84 -3.88 -32.66
CA LEU A 509 -8.55 -5.00 -33.53
C LEU A 509 -7.16 -5.58 -33.23
N LYS A 510 -6.12 -4.74 -33.15
CA LYS A 510 -4.76 -5.16 -32.76
C LYS A 510 -4.78 -5.85 -31.40
N ALA A 511 -5.45 -5.23 -30.43
CA ALA A 511 -5.64 -5.80 -29.11
C ALA A 511 -6.32 -7.18 -29.21
N LYS A 512 -7.44 -7.33 -29.94
CA LYS A 512 -8.15 -8.61 -30.12
C LYS A 512 -7.31 -9.69 -30.80
N GLN A 513 -6.56 -9.32 -31.84
CA GLN A 513 -5.73 -10.23 -32.63
C GLN A 513 -4.51 -10.75 -31.84
N ALA A 514 -4.02 -10.02 -30.83
CA ALA A 514 -2.99 -10.55 -29.94
C ALA A 514 -3.51 -11.76 -29.13
N ASN A 515 -2.75 -12.84 -29.07
CA ASN A 515 -3.11 -14.03 -28.29
C ASN A 515 -2.50 -14.03 -26.89
N ASP A 516 -1.37 -13.35 -26.71
CA ASP A 516 -0.56 -13.43 -25.49
C ASP A 516 -0.68 -12.14 -24.64
N TYR A 517 -0.20 -11.02 -25.19
CA TYR A 517 -0.35 -9.72 -24.56
C TYR A 517 -0.51 -8.58 -25.56
N PHE A 518 -1.03 -7.45 -25.08
CA PHE A 518 -1.04 -6.19 -25.81
C PHE A 518 -0.71 -5.01 -24.90
N LEU A 519 0.03 -4.03 -25.41
CA LEU A 519 0.50 -2.85 -24.68
C LEU A 519 -0.18 -1.60 -25.24
N LEU A 520 -1.06 -0.99 -24.46
CA LEU A 520 -1.70 0.27 -24.81
C LEU A 520 -1.02 1.42 -24.06
N ILE A 521 -0.25 2.21 -24.78
CA ILE A 521 0.27 3.48 -24.27
C ILE A 521 -0.83 4.52 -24.41
N GLY A 522 -1.29 5.07 -23.29
CA GLY A 522 -2.29 6.11 -23.30
C GLY A 522 -1.81 7.39 -22.61
N PRO A 523 -1.30 8.36 -23.38
CA PRO A 523 -0.97 9.69 -22.88
C PRO A 523 -2.15 10.37 -22.15
N PRO A 524 -1.90 11.46 -21.41
CA PRO A 524 -2.93 12.22 -20.70
C PRO A 524 -4.09 12.64 -21.59
N GLY A 525 -5.31 12.48 -21.10
CA GLY A 525 -6.52 12.90 -21.81
C GLY A 525 -6.91 12.05 -23.03
N THR A 526 -6.21 10.95 -23.32
CA THR A 526 -6.49 10.12 -24.51
C THR A 526 -7.64 9.11 -24.35
N GLY A 527 -8.29 9.10 -23.19
CA GLY A 527 -9.45 8.22 -22.98
C GLY A 527 -9.11 6.75 -22.72
N LYS A 528 -7.93 6.45 -22.14
CA LYS A 528 -7.50 5.10 -21.72
C LYS A 528 -8.63 4.29 -21.09
N THR A 529 -9.10 4.72 -19.93
CA THR A 529 -10.12 4.03 -19.14
C THR A 529 -11.52 4.30 -19.69
N SER A 530 -11.79 5.56 -20.05
CA SER A 530 -13.12 6.01 -20.49
C SER A 530 -13.57 5.46 -21.85
N TYR A 531 -12.65 5.13 -22.76
CA TYR A 531 -12.98 4.68 -24.11
C TYR A 531 -12.27 3.37 -24.47
N ALA A 532 -10.94 3.32 -24.38
CA ALA A 532 -10.19 2.17 -24.89
C ALA A 532 -10.43 0.89 -24.06
N LEU A 533 -10.31 0.97 -22.73
CA LEU A 533 -10.62 -0.14 -21.84
C LEU A 533 -12.07 -0.61 -22.02
N VAL A 534 -13.03 0.32 -22.00
CA VAL A 534 -14.45 0.01 -22.20
C VAL A 534 -14.70 -0.70 -23.53
N ALA A 535 -14.10 -0.22 -24.62
CA ALA A 535 -14.25 -0.82 -25.94
C ALA A 535 -13.62 -2.23 -25.99
N MET A 536 -12.46 -2.43 -25.35
CA MET A 536 -11.85 -3.76 -25.21
C MET A 536 -12.74 -4.72 -24.42
N VAL A 537 -13.37 -4.24 -23.34
CA VAL A 537 -14.33 -5.04 -22.55
C VAL A 537 -15.54 -5.40 -23.41
N LYS A 538 -16.17 -4.42 -24.07
CA LYS A 538 -17.33 -4.67 -24.94
C LYS A 538 -17.03 -5.65 -26.08
N GLU A 539 -15.84 -5.55 -26.67
CA GLU A 539 -15.41 -6.46 -27.74
C GLU A 539 -15.15 -7.87 -27.23
N ALA A 540 -14.61 -8.00 -26.01
CA ALA A 540 -14.33 -9.28 -25.37
C ALA A 540 -15.59 -9.94 -24.79
N LEU A 541 -16.62 -9.17 -24.44
CA LEU A 541 -17.89 -9.68 -23.90
C LEU A 541 -18.60 -10.56 -24.93
N SER A 542 -18.67 -11.86 -24.63
CA SER A 542 -19.44 -12.88 -25.35
C SER A 542 -20.15 -13.76 -24.33
N LYS A 543 -21.06 -14.67 -24.72
CA LYS A 543 -21.84 -15.48 -23.75
C LYS A 543 -20.99 -16.28 -22.75
N SER A 544 -19.74 -16.61 -23.09
CA SER A 544 -18.84 -17.41 -22.25
C SER A 544 -17.58 -16.68 -21.80
N SER A 545 -17.46 -15.36 -22.07
CA SER A 545 -16.24 -14.62 -21.74
C SER A 545 -16.06 -14.38 -20.25
N SER A 546 -14.81 -14.41 -19.81
CA SER A 546 -14.37 -14.12 -18.45
C SER A 546 -13.25 -13.08 -18.46
N ILE A 547 -13.49 -11.93 -17.83
CA ILE A 547 -12.63 -10.74 -17.91
C ILE A 547 -12.26 -10.28 -16.49
N LEU A 548 -10.97 -10.09 -16.25
CA LEU A 548 -10.43 -9.49 -15.04
C LEU A 548 -9.95 -8.07 -15.33
N LEU A 549 -10.53 -7.08 -14.69
CA LEU A 549 -10.11 -5.68 -14.74
C LEU A 549 -9.37 -5.35 -13.45
N SER A 550 -8.18 -4.75 -13.59
CA SER A 550 -7.39 -4.34 -12.45
C SER A 550 -6.69 -3.01 -12.66
N ALA A 551 -6.33 -2.36 -11.56
CA ALA A 551 -5.51 -1.16 -11.54
C ALA A 551 -4.67 -1.09 -10.27
N TYR A 552 -3.72 -0.15 -10.23
CA TYR A 552 -2.86 0.04 -9.07
C TYR A 552 -3.60 0.61 -7.84
N THR A 553 -4.49 1.59 -8.02
CA THR A 553 -5.12 2.34 -6.91
C THR A 553 -6.63 2.10 -6.82
N ASN A 554 -7.20 2.21 -5.61
CA ASN A 554 -8.66 2.13 -5.42
C ASN A 554 -9.42 3.16 -6.27
N ARG A 555 -8.88 4.38 -6.41
CA ARG A 555 -9.45 5.43 -7.26
C ARG A 555 -9.55 5.02 -8.73
N ALA A 556 -8.52 4.39 -9.28
CA ALA A 556 -8.55 3.91 -10.66
C ALA A 556 -9.56 2.76 -10.83
N VAL A 557 -9.68 1.88 -9.82
CA VAL A 557 -10.70 0.81 -9.79
C VAL A 557 -12.12 1.41 -9.70
N ASP A 558 -12.33 2.46 -8.90
CA ASP A 558 -13.58 3.21 -8.83
C ASP A 558 -13.93 3.85 -10.19
N GLU A 559 -12.94 4.38 -10.91
CA GLU A 559 -13.16 4.88 -12.27
C GLU A 559 -13.58 3.76 -13.23
N ILE A 560 -12.95 2.59 -13.16
CA ILE A 560 -13.37 1.42 -13.95
C ILE A 560 -14.82 1.03 -13.62
N CYS A 561 -15.16 0.94 -12.32
CA CYS A 561 -16.51 0.63 -11.86
C CYS A 561 -17.56 1.64 -12.38
N ASP A 562 -17.27 2.94 -12.30
CA ASP A 562 -18.11 4.01 -12.87
C ASP A 562 -18.40 3.77 -14.36
N LYS A 563 -17.38 3.37 -15.13
CA LYS A 563 -17.57 3.05 -16.55
C LYS A 563 -18.40 1.79 -16.78
N MET A 564 -18.20 0.75 -15.97
CA MET A 564 -19.00 -0.48 -16.07
C MET A 564 -20.48 -0.19 -15.81
N ASP A 565 -20.80 0.57 -14.75
CA ASP A 565 -22.17 0.98 -14.42
C ASP A 565 -22.79 1.84 -15.53
N LYS A 566 -22.06 2.84 -16.06
CA LYS A 566 -22.52 3.69 -17.17
C LYS A 566 -22.84 2.92 -18.44
N HIS A 567 -22.13 1.83 -18.69
CA HIS A 567 -22.36 0.94 -19.83
C HIS A 567 -23.23 -0.27 -19.49
N LYS A 568 -23.82 -0.32 -18.29
CA LYS A 568 -24.71 -1.40 -17.82
C LYS A 568 -24.06 -2.78 -17.87
N ILE A 569 -22.74 -2.85 -17.66
CA ILE A 569 -21.97 -4.09 -17.60
C ILE A 569 -22.00 -4.56 -16.15
N GLN A 570 -22.50 -5.77 -15.90
CA GLN A 570 -22.50 -6.36 -14.56
C GLN A 570 -21.10 -6.83 -14.19
N TYR A 571 -20.71 -6.61 -12.93
CA TYR A 571 -19.40 -7.00 -12.43
C TYR A 571 -19.42 -7.33 -10.94
N ILE A 572 -18.42 -8.08 -10.49
CA ILE A 572 -18.08 -8.26 -9.07
C ILE A 572 -16.80 -7.49 -8.76
N ARG A 573 -16.85 -6.66 -7.71
CA ARG A 573 -15.69 -5.92 -7.22
C ARG A 573 -14.96 -6.68 -6.12
N ILE A 574 -13.65 -6.84 -6.28
CA ILE A 574 -12.74 -7.38 -5.27
C ILE A 574 -12.07 -6.22 -4.52
N GLY A 575 -12.32 -6.14 -3.21
CA GLY A 575 -11.76 -5.11 -2.33
C GLY A 575 -12.45 -5.14 -0.96
N SER A 576 -12.25 -4.09 -0.17
CA SER A 576 -12.94 -3.87 1.11
C SER A 576 -13.92 -2.70 1.01
N GLU A 577 -14.86 -2.63 1.95
CA GLU A 577 -15.85 -1.55 2.05
C GLU A 577 -15.20 -0.19 2.34
N LEU A 578 -14.16 -0.17 3.19
CA LEU A 578 -13.47 1.05 3.62
C LEU A 578 -12.71 1.75 2.49
N SER A 579 -12.19 0.99 1.53
CA SER A 579 -11.42 1.53 0.42
C SER A 579 -12.22 1.61 -0.89
N CYS A 580 -13.53 1.40 -0.82
CA CYS A 580 -14.44 1.43 -1.96
C CYS A 580 -15.39 2.61 -1.84
N ASP A 581 -15.49 3.40 -2.91
CA ASP A 581 -16.52 4.44 -3.02
C ASP A 581 -17.91 3.85 -2.82
N GLU A 582 -18.75 4.56 -2.06
CA GLU A 582 -20.07 4.08 -1.61
C GLU A 582 -20.95 3.63 -2.77
N ARG A 583 -20.84 4.31 -3.92
CA ARG A 583 -21.60 4.02 -5.14
C ARG A 583 -21.41 2.58 -5.64
N PHE A 584 -20.25 1.98 -5.37
CA PHE A 584 -19.89 0.66 -5.89
C PHE A 584 -19.94 -0.45 -4.84
N ARG A 585 -20.23 -0.13 -3.56
CA ARG A 585 -20.26 -1.12 -2.46
C ARG A 585 -21.21 -2.30 -2.73
N LYS A 586 -22.36 -2.05 -3.35
CA LYS A 586 -23.34 -3.09 -3.77
C LYS A 586 -22.78 -4.19 -4.70
N ASN A 587 -21.65 -3.89 -5.36
CA ASN A 587 -20.98 -4.80 -6.28
C ASN A 587 -19.79 -5.51 -5.63
N LEU A 588 -19.44 -5.22 -4.38
CA LEU A 588 -18.38 -5.93 -3.65
C LEU A 588 -18.69 -7.42 -3.56
N LEU A 589 -17.65 -8.25 -3.68
CA LEU A 589 -17.74 -9.70 -3.51
C LEU A 589 -18.36 -10.04 -2.15
N ASP A 590 -17.94 -9.33 -1.09
CA ASP A 590 -18.42 -9.58 0.27
C ASP A 590 -19.94 -9.33 0.37
N GLU A 591 -20.49 -8.35 -0.36
CA GLU A 591 -21.95 -8.13 -0.47
C GLU A 591 -22.63 -9.25 -1.27
N LYS A 592 -22.02 -9.74 -2.36
CA LYS A 592 -22.56 -10.91 -3.09
C LYS A 592 -22.58 -12.17 -2.22
N ILE A 593 -21.58 -12.34 -1.34
CA ILE A 593 -21.52 -13.44 -0.38
C ILE A 593 -22.61 -13.27 0.69
N ARG A 594 -22.81 -12.07 1.24
CA ARG A 594 -23.88 -11.79 2.23
C ARG A 594 -25.26 -12.17 1.70
N LEU A 595 -25.54 -11.84 0.44
CA LEU A 595 -26.81 -12.17 -0.23
C LEU A 595 -26.96 -13.68 -0.52
N ASN A 596 -25.85 -14.41 -0.61
CA ASN A 596 -25.82 -15.83 -0.96
C ASN A 596 -24.92 -16.64 0.01
N PRO A 597 -25.32 -16.84 1.28
CA PRO A 597 -24.50 -17.49 2.30
C PRO A 597 -24.49 -19.03 2.13
N ASN A 598 -24.23 -19.51 0.92
CA ASN A 598 -24.13 -20.91 0.53
C ASN A 598 -22.98 -21.08 -0.47
N ALA A 599 -22.07 -22.02 -0.18
CA ALA A 599 -20.86 -22.24 -0.98
C ALA A 599 -21.13 -22.64 -2.43
N ASP A 600 -22.13 -23.48 -2.68
CA ASP A 600 -22.45 -23.97 -4.02
C ASP A 600 -23.13 -22.88 -4.87
N ILE A 601 -24.03 -22.10 -4.26
CA ILE A 601 -24.66 -20.95 -4.93
C ILE A 601 -23.60 -19.91 -5.27
N LEU A 602 -22.75 -19.55 -4.30
CA LEU A 602 -21.69 -18.57 -4.53
C LEU A 602 -20.69 -19.04 -5.61
N ARG A 603 -20.33 -20.33 -5.62
CA ARG A 603 -19.49 -20.90 -6.69
C ARG A 603 -20.13 -20.67 -8.06
N LYS A 604 -21.43 -20.93 -8.21
CA LYS A 604 -22.16 -20.67 -9.47
C LYS A 604 -22.16 -19.18 -9.81
N VAL A 605 -22.46 -18.29 -8.86
CA VAL A 605 -22.44 -16.83 -9.06
C VAL A 605 -21.06 -16.37 -9.57
N ILE A 606 -19.97 -16.84 -8.97
CA ILE A 606 -18.61 -16.52 -9.43
C ILE A 606 -18.36 -17.06 -10.83
N GLN A 607 -18.75 -18.31 -11.11
CA GLN A 607 -18.56 -18.94 -12.41
C GLN A 607 -19.34 -18.24 -13.53
N GLU A 608 -20.58 -17.82 -13.27
CA GLU A 608 -21.47 -17.15 -14.22
C GLU A 608 -21.13 -15.66 -14.42
N THR A 609 -20.55 -15.01 -13.41
CA THR A 609 -20.13 -13.61 -13.52
C THR A 609 -19.03 -13.46 -14.58
N GLN A 610 -19.20 -12.52 -15.50
CA GLN A 610 -18.24 -12.33 -16.60
C GLN A 610 -17.11 -11.37 -16.27
N VAL A 611 -17.37 -10.33 -15.46
CA VAL A 611 -16.41 -9.26 -15.19
C VAL A 611 -16.09 -9.17 -13.71
N PHE A 612 -14.80 -9.18 -13.40
CA PHE A 612 -14.27 -8.96 -12.05
C PHE A 612 -13.41 -7.70 -12.05
N VAL A 613 -13.51 -6.87 -11.01
CA VAL A 613 -12.82 -5.58 -10.94
C VAL A 613 -12.14 -5.42 -9.58
N GLY A 614 -10.86 -5.10 -9.50
CA GLY A 614 -10.19 -4.90 -8.20
C GLY A 614 -8.76 -4.41 -8.30
N THR A 615 -8.17 -3.94 -7.19
CA THR A 615 -6.75 -3.55 -7.22
C THR A 615 -5.86 -4.79 -7.32
N ILE A 616 -4.63 -4.64 -7.83
CA ILE A 616 -3.66 -5.75 -7.85
C ILE A 616 -3.47 -6.34 -6.46
N THR A 617 -3.33 -5.49 -5.43
CA THR A 617 -3.21 -5.93 -4.04
C THR A 617 -4.43 -6.72 -3.56
N SER A 618 -5.64 -6.26 -3.88
CA SER A 618 -6.88 -6.95 -3.47
C SER A 618 -7.05 -8.30 -4.17
N ILE A 619 -6.70 -8.39 -5.46
CA ILE A 619 -6.76 -9.64 -6.23
C ILE A 619 -5.69 -10.62 -5.75
N SER A 620 -4.46 -10.16 -5.52
CA SER A 620 -3.38 -10.97 -4.94
C SER A 620 -3.71 -11.43 -3.51
N GLY A 621 -4.50 -10.67 -2.75
CA GLY A 621 -5.05 -11.12 -1.46
C GLY A 621 -6.15 -12.19 -1.57
N LYS A 622 -6.73 -12.38 -2.76
CA LYS A 622 -7.81 -13.35 -3.03
C LYS A 622 -7.46 -14.32 -4.17
N LEU A 623 -6.21 -14.81 -4.23
CA LEU A 623 -5.76 -15.77 -5.28
C LEU A 623 -6.61 -17.05 -5.38
N ASN A 624 -7.31 -17.44 -4.31
CA ASN A 624 -8.29 -18.54 -4.34
C ASN A 624 -9.38 -18.34 -5.41
N LEU A 625 -9.64 -17.11 -5.85
CA LEU A 625 -10.53 -16.83 -6.98
C LEU A 625 -10.12 -17.61 -8.24
N PHE A 626 -8.82 -17.71 -8.52
CA PHE A 626 -8.29 -18.45 -9.68
C PHE A 626 -8.46 -19.97 -9.56
N GLY A 627 -8.69 -20.49 -8.35
CA GLY A 627 -9.07 -21.89 -8.14
C GLY A 627 -10.53 -22.19 -8.52
N ILE A 628 -11.38 -21.15 -8.62
CA ILE A 628 -12.81 -21.26 -8.93
C ILE A 628 -13.09 -20.89 -10.39
N LYS A 629 -12.33 -19.93 -10.92
CA LYS A 629 -12.60 -19.28 -12.20
C LYS A 629 -11.33 -19.06 -13.01
N HIS A 630 -11.41 -19.35 -14.31
CA HIS A 630 -10.43 -18.98 -15.33
C HIS A 630 -10.87 -17.69 -16.03
N PHE A 631 -9.90 -16.92 -16.52
CA PHE A 631 -10.09 -15.65 -17.21
C PHE A 631 -9.46 -15.71 -18.61
N ASP A 632 -10.25 -15.39 -19.63
CA ASP A 632 -9.76 -15.29 -21.01
C ASP A 632 -8.88 -14.05 -21.18
N LEU A 633 -9.21 -12.98 -20.45
CA LEU A 633 -8.58 -11.67 -20.59
C LEU A 633 -8.41 -10.97 -19.24
N ALA A 634 -7.19 -10.55 -18.93
CA ALA A 634 -6.93 -9.54 -17.92
C ALA A 634 -6.62 -8.19 -18.56
N ILE A 635 -7.25 -7.10 -18.11
CA ILE A 635 -6.88 -5.72 -18.50
C ILE A 635 -6.40 -5.00 -17.24
N ILE A 636 -5.15 -4.56 -17.26
CA ILE A 636 -4.48 -3.96 -16.11
C ILE A 636 -4.14 -2.51 -16.47
N ASP A 637 -4.89 -1.58 -15.87
CA ASP A 637 -4.73 -0.14 -16.02
C ASP A 637 -3.68 0.42 -15.06
N GLU A 638 -3.13 1.58 -15.38
CA GLU A 638 -2.00 2.21 -14.67
C GLU A 638 -0.78 1.26 -14.51
N ALA A 639 -0.53 0.42 -15.51
CA ALA A 639 0.49 -0.63 -15.45
C ALA A 639 1.92 -0.12 -15.26
N SER A 640 2.21 1.15 -15.60
CA SER A 640 3.53 1.78 -15.36
C SER A 640 3.83 1.98 -13.88
N GLN A 641 2.81 1.98 -13.00
CA GLN A 641 2.96 2.17 -11.55
C GLN A 641 3.11 0.84 -10.78
N ILE A 642 3.10 -0.29 -11.48
CA ILE A 642 3.05 -1.62 -10.87
C ILE A 642 4.39 -2.32 -11.09
N LEU A 643 5.08 -2.68 -10.00
CA LEU A 643 6.32 -3.44 -10.10
C LEU A 643 6.03 -4.84 -10.64
N GLU A 644 6.97 -5.38 -11.41
CA GLU A 644 6.87 -6.72 -11.99
C GLU A 644 6.58 -7.83 -10.95
N PRO A 645 7.23 -7.87 -9.77
CA PRO A 645 6.92 -8.84 -8.72
C PRO A 645 5.45 -8.84 -8.26
N ASN A 646 4.79 -7.69 -8.23
CA ASN A 646 3.39 -7.59 -7.80
C ASN A 646 2.40 -8.24 -8.78
N LEU A 647 2.82 -8.42 -10.05
CA LEU A 647 2.00 -9.01 -11.09
C LEU A 647 2.17 -10.53 -11.19
N LEU A 648 3.31 -11.08 -10.75
CA LEU A 648 3.64 -12.48 -10.95
C LEU A 648 2.62 -13.43 -10.32
N GLY A 649 2.09 -13.11 -9.13
CA GLY A 649 1.09 -13.95 -8.47
C GLY A 649 -0.19 -14.12 -9.29
N ILE A 650 -0.57 -13.07 -10.03
CA ILE A 650 -1.75 -13.04 -10.90
C ILE A 650 -1.43 -13.66 -12.27
N LEU A 651 -0.34 -13.24 -12.92
CA LEU A 651 0.01 -13.70 -14.28
C LEU A 651 0.50 -15.15 -14.32
N CYS A 652 0.99 -15.67 -13.19
CA CYS A 652 1.40 -17.06 -13.02
C CYS A 652 0.35 -17.89 -12.25
N ALA A 653 -0.81 -17.32 -11.93
CA ALA A 653 -1.89 -18.07 -11.31
C ALA A 653 -2.32 -19.25 -12.19
N ARG A 654 -2.72 -20.35 -11.55
CA ARG A 654 -3.15 -21.57 -12.22
C ARG A 654 -4.60 -21.87 -11.91
N HIS A 655 -5.32 -22.34 -12.93
CA HIS A 655 -6.66 -22.89 -12.78
C HIS A 655 -6.61 -24.32 -13.32
N LYS A 656 -6.83 -25.29 -12.43
CA LYS A 656 -6.57 -26.70 -12.70
C LYS A 656 -5.11 -26.88 -13.16
N ASN A 657 -4.88 -27.46 -14.34
CA ASN A 657 -3.54 -27.75 -14.86
C ASN A 657 -3.03 -26.71 -15.88
N GLN A 658 -3.70 -25.57 -16.03
CA GLN A 658 -3.35 -24.54 -17.02
C GLN A 658 -3.23 -23.16 -16.37
N THR A 659 -2.70 -22.20 -17.10
CA THR A 659 -2.64 -20.80 -16.67
C THR A 659 -4.07 -20.28 -16.47
N ALA A 660 -4.31 -19.56 -15.38
CA ALA A 660 -5.64 -19.04 -15.04
C ALA A 660 -6.05 -17.81 -15.87
N ILE A 661 -5.10 -17.16 -16.52
CA ILE A 661 -5.29 -16.00 -17.40
C ILE A 661 -4.66 -16.32 -18.74
N ASP A 662 -5.44 -16.38 -19.82
CA ASP A 662 -4.90 -16.70 -21.14
C ASP A 662 -4.09 -15.52 -21.68
N LYS A 663 -4.72 -14.34 -21.71
CA LYS A 663 -4.17 -13.11 -22.29
C LYS A 663 -4.23 -11.96 -21.31
N PHE A 664 -3.25 -11.06 -21.37
CA PHE A 664 -3.27 -9.82 -20.60
C PHE A 664 -3.01 -8.58 -21.44
N ILE A 665 -3.69 -7.48 -21.12
CA ILE A 665 -3.49 -6.17 -21.75
C ILE A 665 -3.02 -5.21 -20.67
N PHE A 666 -1.88 -4.59 -20.90
CA PHE A 666 -1.42 -3.49 -20.06
C PHE A 666 -1.82 -2.16 -20.67
N ILE A 667 -2.42 -1.32 -19.85
CA ILE A 667 -2.80 0.05 -20.19
C ILE A 667 -2.02 0.97 -19.24
N GLY A 668 -1.35 1.98 -19.78
CA GLY A 668 -0.57 2.90 -18.95
C GLY A 668 0.17 3.95 -19.74
N ASP A 669 1.02 4.71 -19.05
CA ASP A 669 1.90 5.70 -19.67
C ASP A 669 3.27 5.72 -18.98
N HIS A 670 4.25 5.09 -19.62
CA HIS A 670 5.64 5.06 -19.15
C HIS A 670 6.30 6.45 -19.07
N LYS A 671 5.68 7.50 -19.64
CA LYS A 671 6.15 8.88 -19.53
C LYS A 671 5.54 9.63 -18.35
N GLN A 672 4.65 9.00 -17.57
CA GLN A 672 4.13 9.47 -16.29
C GLN A 672 4.76 8.68 -15.12
N LEU A 673 4.24 8.84 -13.90
CA LEU A 673 4.88 8.34 -12.68
C LEU A 673 5.16 6.81 -12.74
N PRO A 674 6.37 6.39 -12.33
CA PRO A 674 6.72 4.98 -12.16
C PRO A 674 6.09 4.41 -10.88
N ALA A 675 6.32 3.12 -10.64
CA ALA A 675 6.13 2.54 -9.32
C ALA A 675 6.97 3.26 -8.25
N VAL A 676 6.41 3.40 -7.04
CA VAL A 676 7.09 4.01 -5.89
C VAL A 676 7.91 2.95 -5.17
N VAL A 677 9.21 3.20 -5.02
CA VAL A 677 10.18 2.33 -4.35
C VAL A 677 11.11 3.15 -3.45
N GLN A 678 11.68 2.52 -2.44
CA GLN A 678 12.62 3.15 -1.52
C GLN A 678 14.06 3.13 -2.03
N GLN A 679 14.48 2.03 -2.66
CA GLN A 679 15.80 1.91 -3.26
C GLN A 679 16.01 2.93 -4.37
N SER A 680 17.19 3.52 -4.45
CA SER A 680 17.60 4.41 -5.53
C SER A 680 17.75 3.67 -6.86
N GLU A 681 17.81 4.41 -7.98
CA GLU A 681 18.06 3.81 -9.29
C GLU A 681 19.35 2.97 -9.30
N ARG A 682 20.44 3.50 -8.73
CA ARG A 682 21.76 2.85 -8.68
C ARG A 682 21.72 1.51 -7.95
N GLU A 683 21.01 1.45 -6.83
CA GLU A 683 20.91 0.22 -6.02
C GLU A 683 20.08 -0.88 -6.71
N SER A 684 19.16 -0.49 -7.59
CA SER A 684 18.24 -1.42 -8.26
C SER A 684 18.66 -1.79 -9.68
N ILE A 685 19.85 -1.35 -10.14
CA ILE A 685 20.41 -1.74 -11.44
C ILE A 685 20.60 -3.25 -11.49
N VAL A 686 20.27 -3.82 -12.65
CA VAL A 686 20.52 -5.23 -12.97
C VAL A 686 21.85 -5.33 -13.70
N SER A 687 22.76 -6.13 -13.17
CA SER A 687 24.11 -6.32 -13.72
C SER A 687 24.31 -7.70 -14.35
N GLU A 688 23.41 -8.66 -14.11
CA GLU A 688 23.51 -10.01 -14.66
C GLU A 688 23.32 -9.99 -16.18
N PRO A 689 24.30 -10.50 -16.96
CA PRO A 689 24.21 -10.50 -18.42
C PRO A 689 22.97 -11.23 -18.95
N GLU A 690 22.59 -12.35 -18.32
CA GLU A 690 21.42 -13.12 -18.73
C GLU A 690 20.10 -12.37 -18.51
N LEU A 691 20.02 -11.51 -17.50
CA LEU A 691 18.82 -10.69 -17.24
C LEU A 691 18.76 -9.48 -18.17
N ILE A 692 19.91 -8.87 -18.48
CA ILE A 692 20.02 -7.79 -19.46
C ILE A 692 19.57 -8.28 -20.85
N LYS A 693 19.94 -9.52 -21.24
CA LYS A 693 19.52 -10.14 -22.52
C LYS A 693 18.00 -10.22 -22.67
N ILE A 694 17.28 -10.48 -21.58
CA ILE A 694 15.80 -10.52 -21.58
C ILE A 694 15.15 -9.14 -21.36
N GLY A 695 15.93 -8.06 -21.46
CA GLY A 695 15.46 -6.68 -21.39
C GLY A 695 15.31 -6.12 -19.97
N MET A 696 15.79 -6.83 -18.94
CA MET A 696 15.72 -6.36 -17.56
C MET A 696 16.98 -5.54 -17.21
N SER A 697 16.84 -4.23 -17.12
CA SER A 697 17.96 -3.30 -16.81
C SER A 697 17.90 -2.72 -15.40
N ASN A 698 16.71 -2.61 -14.81
CA ASN A 698 16.51 -2.10 -13.46
C ASN A 698 15.27 -2.74 -12.85
N CYS A 699 15.33 -3.13 -11.58
CA CYS A 699 14.21 -3.77 -10.88
C CYS A 699 13.04 -2.81 -10.58
N ARG A 700 13.28 -1.49 -10.64
CA ARG A 700 12.25 -0.46 -10.47
C ARG A 700 11.34 -0.31 -11.68
N ASN A 701 11.75 -0.83 -12.84
CA ASN A 701 10.95 -0.75 -14.05
C ASN A 701 9.74 -1.68 -13.91
N SER A 702 8.56 -1.18 -14.29
CA SER A 702 7.38 -2.02 -14.41
C SER A 702 7.56 -3.05 -15.54
N LEU A 703 6.83 -4.17 -15.46
CA LEU A 703 6.77 -5.15 -16.55
C LEU A 703 6.27 -4.47 -17.84
N PHE A 704 5.36 -3.51 -17.73
CA PHE A 704 4.88 -2.71 -18.85
C PHE A 704 6.01 -1.96 -19.56
N GLU A 705 6.85 -1.24 -18.81
CA GLU A 705 7.99 -0.52 -19.34
C GLU A 705 9.02 -1.45 -19.97
N ARG A 706 9.31 -2.58 -19.33
CA ARG A 706 10.22 -3.60 -19.86
C ARG A 706 9.74 -4.13 -21.20
N LEU A 707 8.46 -4.50 -21.32
CA LEU A 707 7.89 -5.01 -22.56
C LEU A 707 7.83 -3.94 -23.66
N ILE A 708 7.56 -2.67 -23.34
CA ILE A 708 7.64 -1.56 -24.31
C ILE A 708 9.04 -1.46 -24.89
N ASN A 709 10.06 -1.48 -24.04
CA ASN A 709 11.45 -1.34 -24.48
C ASN A 709 11.89 -2.51 -25.37
N ILE A 710 11.42 -3.73 -25.06
CA ILE A 710 11.64 -4.91 -25.88
C ILE A 710 10.99 -4.77 -27.26
N GLN A 711 9.72 -4.35 -27.32
CA GLN A 711 9.01 -4.15 -28.61
C GLN A 711 9.71 -3.07 -29.46
N LYS A 712 10.09 -1.94 -28.85
CA LYS A 712 10.86 -0.87 -29.51
C LYS A 712 12.20 -1.39 -30.05
N LYS A 713 12.96 -2.14 -29.25
CA LYS A 713 14.26 -2.70 -29.65
C LYS A 713 14.13 -3.68 -30.82
N ASN A 714 13.04 -4.46 -30.85
CA ASN A 714 12.76 -5.40 -31.94
C ASN A 714 12.18 -4.72 -33.19
N GLY A 715 11.92 -3.41 -33.16
CA GLY A 715 11.32 -2.67 -34.26
C GLY A 715 9.89 -3.09 -34.58
N SER A 716 9.18 -3.76 -33.65
CA SER A 716 7.82 -4.24 -33.87
C SER A 716 6.80 -3.33 -33.18
N GLU A 717 5.79 -2.91 -33.96
CA GLU A 717 4.61 -2.19 -33.48
C GLU A 717 3.36 -3.09 -33.42
N GLU A 718 3.55 -4.42 -33.50
CA GLU A 718 2.44 -5.35 -33.66
C GLU A 718 1.61 -5.52 -32.37
N PHE A 719 2.28 -5.52 -31.22
CA PHE A 719 1.68 -5.75 -29.90
C PHE A 719 1.67 -4.51 -29.00
N ILE A 720 1.91 -3.34 -29.60
CA ILE A 720 1.98 -2.06 -28.90
C ILE A 720 1.26 -1.00 -29.72
N HIS A 721 0.52 -0.11 -29.05
CA HIS A 721 -0.09 1.03 -29.70
C HIS A 721 -0.17 2.23 -28.77
N MET A 722 0.08 3.42 -29.31
CA MET A 722 -0.06 4.69 -28.57
C MET A 722 -1.32 5.42 -29.02
N LEU A 723 -2.22 5.68 -28.07
CA LEU A 723 -3.33 6.60 -28.33
C LEU A 723 -2.78 8.02 -28.55
N PHE A 724 -3.25 8.71 -29.58
CA PHE A 724 -2.71 10.01 -29.98
C PHE A 724 -3.75 11.13 -30.01
N LYS A 725 -5.03 10.85 -29.77
CA LYS A 725 -6.10 11.86 -29.70
C LYS A 725 -6.44 12.18 -28.24
N GLN A 726 -6.29 13.43 -27.82
CA GLN A 726 -6.52 13.87 -26.43
C GLN A 726 -7.70 14.84 -26.30
N GLY A 727 -8.61 14.55 -25.38
CA GLY A 727 -9.82 15.34 -25.09
C GLY A 727 -9.77 16.12 -23.77
N ARG A 728 -8.59 16.27 -23.16
CA ARG A 728 -8.48 16.91 -21.83
C ARG A 728 -8.04 18.36 -21.93
N MET A 729 -6.85 18.59 -22.46
CA MET A 729 -6.15 19.87 -22.38
C MET A 729 -6.51 20.74 -23.58
N HIS A 730 -6.74 22.04 -23.35
CA HIS A 730 -6.72 23.02 -24.43
C HIS A 730 -5.38 22.94 -25.21
N PRO A 731 -5.36 23.13 -26.55
CA PRO A 731 -4.15 23.02 -27.36
C PRO A 731 -2.95 23.81 -26.82
N GLU A 732 -3.17 25.05 -26.37
CA GLU A 732 -2.13 25.90 -25.76
C GLU A 732 -1.47 25.29 -24.52
N ILE A 733 -2.24 24.60 -23.67
CA ILE A 733 -1.71 23.90 -22.49
C ILE A 733 -0.93 22.66 -22.92
N SER A 734 -1.52 21.86 -23.81
CA SER A 734 -0.93 20.59 -24.24
C SER A 734 0.36 20.75 -25.04
N SER A 735 0.57 21.90 -25.68
CA SER A 735 1.61 22.11 -26.69
C SER A 735 3.02 21.84 -26.15
N PHE A 736 3.36 22.30 -24.94
CA PHE A 736 4.68 22.06 -24.36
C PHE A 736 4.93 20.58 -24.08
N SER A 737 4.03 19.94 -23.33
CA SER A 737 4.15 18.51 -23.01
C SER A 737 4.14 17.64 -24.26
N ASN A 738 3.34 17.99 -25.27
CA ASN A 738 3.29 17.28 -26.53
C ASN A 738 4.63 17.34 -27.28
N GLU A 739 5.26 18.52 -27.33
CA GLU A 739 6.56 18.70 -27.97
C GLU A 739 7.70 18.02 -27.21
N ILE A 740 7.77 18.21 -25.90
CA ILE A 740 8.91 17.75 -25.07
C ILE A 740 8.81 16.27 -24.68
N PHE A 741 7.60 15.73 -24.47
CA PHE A 741 7.43 14.36 -23.95
C PHE A 741 6.83 13.41 -24.98
N TYR A 742 6.03 13.89 -25.94
CA TYR A 742 5.27 13.03 -26.85
C TYR A 742 5.59 13.25 -28.33
N GLU A 743 6.74 13.86 -28.65
CA GLU A 743 7.24 14.00 -30.04
C GLU A 743 6.22 14.62 -31.01
N LYS A 744 5.38 15.55 -30.52
CA LYS A 744 4.29 16.20 -31.29
C LYS A 744 3.22 15.22 -31.82
N LYS A 745 3.15 14.00 -31.28
CA LYS A 745 2.20 12.96 -31.71
C LYS A 745 0.77 13.23 -31.22
N LEU A 746 0.57 13.95 -30.11
CA LEU A 746 -0.76 14.21 -29.58
C LEU A 746 -1.53 15.23 -30.44
N LYS A 747 -2.81 14.95 -30.68
CA LYS A 747 -3.74 15.78 -31.43
C LYS A 747 -5.00 16.03 -30.58
N PRO A 748 -5.56 17.25 -30.55
CA PRO A 748 -6.80 17.48 -29.81
C PRO A 748 -7.99 16.73 -30.44
N ILE A 749 -8.95 16.37 -29.61
CA ILE A 749 -10.33 16.07 -30.00
C ILE A 749 -11.05 17.43 -29.92
N PRO A 750 -11.74 17.92 -30.96
CA PRO A 750 -12.27 19.29 -31.00
C PRO A 750 -13.48 19.50 -30.06
N LEU A 751 -13.29 19.29 -28.75
CA LEU A 751 -14.28 19.51 -27.71
C LEU A 751 -14.45 21.01 -27.44
N LYS A 752 -15.61 21.40 -26.92
CA LYS A 752 -15.98 22.81 -26.67
C LYS A 752 -14.87 23.60 -25.98
N HIS A 753 -14.32 23.09 -24.87
CA HIS A 753 -13.29 23.78 -24.10
C HIS A 753 -11.90 23.79 -24.77
N GLN A 754 -11.69 23.02 -25.82
CA GLN A 754 -10.45 22.98 -26.62
C GLN A 754 -10.52 23.89 -27.84
N LEU A 755 -11.73 24.31 -28.23
CA LEU A 755 -12.01 25.23 -29.34
C LEU A 755 -12.32 26.66 -28.86
N GLU A 756 -12.78 26.82 -27.63
CA GLU A 756 -13.15 28.13 -27.10
C GLU A 756 -11.94 29.07 -27.07
N ILE A 757 -12.14 30.32 -27.51
CA ILE A 757 -11.20 31.40 -27.22
C ILE A 757 -11.35 31.72 -25.73
N LEU A 758 -10.24 31.99 -25.03
CA LEU A 758 -10.29 32.36 -23.63
C LEU A 758 -11.10 33.66 -23.52
N HIS A 759 -12.34 33.55 -23.06
CA HIS A 759 -13.28 34.67 -22.96
C HIS A 759 -13.83 34.70 -21.54
N CYS A 760 -13.51 35.77 -20.82
CA CYS A 760 -14.03 36.04 -19.49
C CYS A 760 -15.07 37.17 -19.61
N PRO A 761 -16.39 36.87 -19.54
CA PRO A 761 -17.43 37.83 -19.89
C PRO A 761 -17.60 38.98 -18.89
N SER A 762 -17.12 38.84 -17.65
CA SER A 762 -17.22 39.87 -16.61
C SER A 762 -15.97 39.87 -15.74
N TYR A 763 -15.03 40.76 -16.04
CA TYR A 763 -13.83 40.99 -15.23
C TYR A 763 -13.41 42.46 -15.30
N ASP A 764 -12.76 42.95 -14.25
CA ASP A 764 -12.17 44.29 -14.19
C ASP A 764 -10.82 44.29 -14.92
N LYS A 765 -10.72 45.01 -16.03
CA LYS A 765 -9.46 45.14 -16.79
C LYS A 765 -8.37 45.92 -16.04
N SER A 766 -8.75 46.73 -15.05
CA SER A 766 -7.82 47.48 -14.21
C SER A 766 -7.18 46.61 -13.12
N ASP A 767 -7.80 45.47 -12.79
CA ASP A 767 -7.24 44.45 -11.91
C ASP A 767 -6.34 43.51 -12.73
N GLY A 768 -5.03 43.62 -12.49
CA GLY A 768 -4.00 42.83 -13.16
C GLY A 768 -4.16 41.32 -12.96
N LEU A 769 -4.65 40.86 -11.81
CA LEU A 769 -4.88 39.44 -11.55
C LEU A 769 -6.07 38.93 -12.37
N GLN A 770 -7.16 39.70 -12.39
CA GLN A 770 -8.31 39.36 -13.20
C GLN A 770 -7.97 39.38 -14.70
N ASN A 771 -7.22 40.39 -15.13
CA ASN A 771 -6.76 40.49 -16.50
C ASN A 771 -5.81 39.34 -16.88
N LEU A 772 -4.89 38.92 -15.99
CA LEU A 772 -4.02 37.76 -16.21
C LEU A 772 -4.84 36.48 -16.44
N ILE A 773 -5.83 36.21 -15.58
CA ILE A 773 -6.71 35.04 -15.71
C ILE A 773 -7.57 35.14 -16.98
N ALA A 774 -8.04 36.33 -17.34
CA ALA A 774 -8.87 36.52 -18.52
C ALA A 774 -8.10 36.44 -19.84
N SER A 775 -6.80 36.70 -19.84
CA SER A 775 -5.97 36.81 -21.06
C SER A 775 -5.03 35.63 -21.31
N HIS A 776 -4.65 34.86 -20.27
CA HIS A 776 -3.65 33.80 -20.40
C HIS A 776 -4.17 32.43 -19.96
N ARG A 777 -4.07 31.43 -20.85
CA ARG A 777 -4.33 30.03 -20.48
C ARG A 777 -3.19 29.40 -19.70
N LEU A 778 -1.97 29.86 -19.97
CA LEU A 778 -0.75 29.38 -19.35
C LEU A 778 0.05 30.59 -18.88
N ALA A 779 0.31 30.67 -17.58
CA ALA A 779 1.12 31.74 -17.00
C ALA A 779 2.12 31.22 -15.98
N PHE A 780 3.27 31.87 -15.90
CA PHE A 780 4.30 31.66 -14.90
C PHE A 780 4.46 32.90 -14.04
N ILE A 781 4.21 32.77 -12.75
CA ILE A 781 4.23 33.85 -11.77
C ILE A 781 5.50 33.72 -10.96
N VAL A 782 6.34 34.75 -10.99
CA VAL A 782 7.63 34.74 -10.33
C VAL A 782 7.42 34.88 -8.82
N SER A 783 7.98 33.92 -8.09
CA SER A 783 8.16 33.99 -6.65
C SER A 783 9.66 33.91 -6.36
N LYS A 784 10.22 34.97 -5.77
CA LYS A 784 11.66 35.00 -5.42
C LYS A 784 11.96 34.28 -4.10
N GLY A 785 10.91 33.82 -3.40
CA GLY A 785 10.99 33.16 -2.09
C GLY A 785 11.15 34.13 -0.93
N ASP A 786 11.10 33.60 0.29
CA ASP A 786 11.29 34.39 1.50
C ASP A 786 12.76 34.65 1.78
N LYS A 787 13.08 35.82 2.34
CA LYS A 787 14.45 36.11 2.80
C LYS A 787 14.85 35.18 3.97
N ASN A 788 13.90 34.88 4.85
CA ASN A 788 14.08 34.03 6.04
C ASN A 788 12.95 32.98 6.10
N PRO A 789 13.06 31.86 5.37
CA PRO A 789 12.05 30.81 5.40
C PRO A 789 12.04 30.08 6.75
N ILE A 790 10.83 29.77 7.24
CA ILE A 790 10.63 28.97 8.47
C ILE A 790 11.11 27.51 8.25
N SER A 791 10.94 27.01 7.03
CA SER A 791 11.38 25.68 6.61
C SER A 791 11.69 25.69 5.12
N ASP A 792 12.67 24.88 4.69
CA ASP A 792 12.93 24.65 3.26
C ASP A 792 11.73 24.02 2.55
N LYS A 793 10.83 23.35 3.29
CA LYS A 793 9.62 22.68 2.74
C LYS A 793 8.42 23.63 2.56
N THR A 794 8.59 24.93 2.80
CA THR A 794 7.53 25.94 2.70
C THR A 794 8.04 27.20 2.01
N ASN A 795 7.22 27.83 1.19
CA ASN A 795 7.48 29.14 0.58
C ASN A 795 6.24 30.02 0.81
N LYS A 796 6.36 31.03 1.70
CA LYS A 796 5.22 31.87 2.09
C LYS A 796 4.77 32.79 0.96
N ASP A 797 5.71 33.35 0.22
CA ASP A 797 5.41 34.15 -0.96
C ASP A 797 4.57 33.36 -1.99
N GLU A 798 4.95 32.11 -2.29
CA GLU A 798 4.15 31.23 -3.14
C GLU A 798 2.75 30.97 -2.55
N ALA A 799 2.65 30.68 -1.25
CA ALA A 799 1.36 30.40 -0.62
C ALA A 799 0.39 31.58 -0.69
N ILE A 800 0.88 32.80 -0.46
CA ILE A 800 0.10 34.03 -0.57
C ILE A 800 -0.33 34.30 -2.02
N ARG A 801 0.55 34.07 -2.99
CA ARG A 801 0.20 34.22 -4.42
C ARG A 801 -0.83 33.18 -4.87
N ILE A 802 -0.71 31.94 -4.38
CA ILE A 802 -1.70 30.89 -4.62
C ILE A 802 -3.06 31.31 -4.06
N SER A 803 -3.12 31.77 -2.81
CA SER A 803 -4.39 32.18 -2.18
C SER A 803 -5.04 33.37 -2.91
N ALA A 804 -4.24 34.35 -3.37
CA ALA A 804 -4.72 35.47 -4.19
C ALA A 804 -5.28 35.02 -5.55
N LEU A 805 -4.64 34.06 -6.23
CA LEU A 805 -5.19 33.48 -7.47
C LEU A 805 -6.50 32.75 -7.21
N LEU A 806 -6.57 31.93 -6.16
CA LEU A 806 -7.78 31.20 -5.80
C LEU A 806 -8.94 32.16 -5.50
N LYS A 807 -8.68 33.23 -4.75
CA LYS A 807 -9.65 34.31 -4.51
C LYS A 807 -10.15 34.91 -5.81
N THR A 808 -9.24 35.20 -6.74
CA THR A 808 -9.60 35.84 -8.01
C THR A 808 -10.38 34.91 -8.93
N ILE A 809 -9.98 33.63 -9.04
CA ILE A 809 -10.73 32.60 -9.78
C ILE A 809 -12.14 32.48 -9.21
N TYR A 810 -12.30 32.48 -7.88
CA TYR A 810 -13.60 32.50 -7.23
C TYR A 810 -14.41 33.75 -7.58
N THR A 811 -13.83 34.94 -7.48
CA THR A 811 -14.51 36.22 -7.78
C THR A 811 -15.02 36.26 -9.21
N ILE A 812 -14.19 35.88 -10.18
CA ILE A 812 -14.56 35.83 -11.61
C ILE A 812 -15.69 34.84 -11.87
N ASN A 813 -15.68 33.70 -11.16
CA ASN A 813 -16.64 32.62 -11.38
C ASN A 813 -17.74 32.58 -10.32
N LYS A 814 -17.96 33.66 -9.55
CA LYS A 814 -18.76 33.64 -8.31
C LYS A 814 -20.13 32.97 -8.46
N ASN A 815 -20.81 33.20 -9.59
CA ASN A 815 -22.16 32.67 -9.83
C ASN A 815 -22.18 31.16 -10.18
N ASN A 816 -21.07 30.59 -10.67
CA ASN A 816 -20.99 29.19 -11.13
C ASN A 816 -19.74 28.49 -10.57
N PHE A 817 -19.20 28.97 -9.45
CA PHE A 817 -17.96 28.45 -8.90
C PHE A 817 -18.18 27.05 -8.35
N ASN A 818 -17.37 26.10 -8.81
CA ASN A 818 -17.34 24.75 -8.28
C ASN A 818 -15.93 24.44 -7.77
N PRO A 819 -15.72 24.19 -6.47
CA PRO A 819 -14.42 23.85 -5.90
C PRO A 819 -13.74 22.66 -6.61
N GLN A 820 -14.54 21.70 -7.11
CA GLN A 820 -14.05 20.52 -7.83
C GLN A 820 -13.47 20.82 -9.21
N THR A 821 -13.64 22.04 -9.74
CA THR A 821 -13.05 22.48 -11.00
C THR A 821 -11.69 23.14 -10.83
N VAL A 822 -11.25 23.38 -9.59
CA VAL A 822 -9.97 24.00 -9.27
C VAL A 822 -9.09 23.02 -8.50
N GLY A 823 -7.78 23.09 -8.75
CA GLY A 823 -6.80 22.27 -8.07
C GLY A 823 -5.50 22.99 -7.81
N VAL A 824 -4.87 22.69 -6.68
CA VAL A 824 -3.52 23.16 -6.37
C VAL A 824 -2.62 21.96 -6.17
N ILE A 825 -1.45 22.01 -6.80
CA ILE A 825 -0.43 20.98 -6.70
C ILE A 825 0.83 21.62 -6.10
N VAL A 826 1.44 20.98 -5.09
CA VAL A 826 2.71 21.41 -4.48
C VAL A 826 3.57 20.20 -4.08
N PRO A 827 4.90 20.30 -4.09
CA PRO A 827 5.79 19.16 -3.79
C PRO A 827 5.81 18.76 -2.31
N TYR A 828 5.51 19.67 -1.38
CA TYR A 828 5.66 19.46 0.06
C TYR A 828 4.33 19.63 0.80
N ARG A 829 4.07 18.77 1.79
CA ARG A 829 2.85 18.85 2.62
C ARG A 829 2.83 20.07 3.53
N ASN A 830 3.98 20.48 4.06
CA ASN A 830 4.09 21.70 4.86
C ASN A 830 3.61 22.92 4.04
N GLN A 831 3.82 22.92 2.73
CA GLN A 831 3.27 23.96 1.84
C GLN A 831 1.75 23.88 1.69
N ILE A 832 1.16 22.67 1.68
CA ILE A 832 -0.30 22.49 1.67
C ILE A 832 -0.90 23.15 2.92
N ALA A 833 -0.35 22.87 4.10
CA ALA A 833 -0.78 23.48 5.36
C ALA A 833 -0.71 25.01 5.32
N LEU A 834 0.41 25.56 4.84
CA LEU A 834 0.57 27.00 4.69
C LEU A 834 -0.47 27.61 3.74
N ILE A 835 -0.73 26.99 2.59
CA ILE A 835 -1.75 27.46 1.65
C ILE A 835 -3.15 27.40 2.29
N ARG A 836 -3.48 26.35 3.05
CA ARG A 836 -4.76 26.24 3.76
C ARG A 836 -4.93 27.37 4.78
N LYS A 837 -3.88 27.70 5.54
CA LYS A 837 -3.85 28.83 6.47
C LYS A 837 -4.12 30.15 5.77
N GLU A 838 -3.48 30.38 4.63
CA GLU A 838 -3.73 31.58 3.81
C GLU A 838 -5.16 31.62 3.23
N ILE A 839 -5.72 30.49 2.80
CA ILE A 839 -7.12 30.41 2.33
C ILE A 839 -8.11 30.73 3.46
N LYS A 840 -7.87 30.24 4.68
CA LYS A 840 -8.73 30.48 5.85
C LYS A 840 -8.84 31.97 6.16
N GLN A 841 -7.73 32.72 6.04
CA GLN A 841 -7.71 34.18 6.24
C GLN A 841 -8.58 34.95 5.23
N LEU A 842 -8.88 34.37 4.06
CA LEU A 842 -9.73 34.99 3.05
C LEU A 842 -11.22 35.01 3.43
N ASN A 843 -11.65 34.19 4.39
CA ASN A 843 -13.05 34.02 4.80
C ASN A 843 -13.99 33.67 3.64
N ILE A 844 -13.55 32.81 2.70
CA ILE A 844 -14.37 32.30 1.58
C ILE A 844 -14.56 30.79 1.75
N PRO A 845 -15.70 30.32 2.30
CA PRO A 845 -15.91 28.92 2.62
C PRO A 845 -15.71 27.96 1.44
N ALA A 846 -16.12 28.36 0.24
CA ALA A 846 -16.01 27.54 -0.97
C ALA A 846 -14.55 27.19 -1.35
N LEU A 847 -13.56 27.97 -0.90
CA LEU A 847 -12.15 27.69 -1.18
C LEU A 847 -11.60 26.55 -0.31
N SER A 848 -12.23 26.27 0.84
CA SER A 848 -11.84 25.19 1.75
C SER A 848 -12.00 23.81 1.11
N ASP A 849 -12.95 23.65 0.18
CA ASP A 849 -13.24 22.37 -0.48
C ASP A 849 -12.36 22.10 -1.71
N ILE A 850 -11.47 23.04 -2.08
CA ILE A 850 -10.55 22.85 -3.21
C ILE A 850 -9.55 21.74 -2.88
N THR A 851 -9.24 20.90 -3.87
CA THR A 851 -8.23 19.84 -3.70
C THR A 851 -6.82 20.43 -3.82
N ILE A 852 -6.06 20.38 -2.72
CA ILE A 852 -4.65 20.81 -2.63
C ILE A 852 -3.81 19.59 -2.25
N ASP A 853 -2.90 19.14 -3.11
CA ASP A 853 -2.15 17.90 -2.86
C ASP A 853 -0.79 17.82 -3.58
N THR A 854 -0.03 16.74 -3.34
CA THR A 854 1.21 16.46 -4.07
C THR A 854 0.95 15.84 -5.45
N VAL A 855 1.96 15.88 -6.32
CA VAL A 855 1.89 15.36 -7.70
C VAL A 855 1.45 13.90 -7.72
N GLU A 856 1.99 13.08 -6.81
CA GLU A 856 1.70 11.66 -6.69
C GLU A 856 0.22 11.41 -6.36
N ARG A 857 -0.39 12.24 -5.51
CA ARG A 857 -1.81 12.11 -5.15
C ARG A 857 -2.76 12.69 -6.21
N TYR A 858 -2.27 13.59 -7.07
CA TYR A 858 -3.05 14.21 -8.15
C TYR A 858 -3.14 13.36 -9.43
N GLN A 859 -2.41 12.24 -9.52
CA GLN A 859 -2.44 11.38 -10.71
C GLN A 859 -3.86 10.85 -10.99
N GLY A 860 -4.18 10.69 -12.28
CA GLY A 860 -5.52 10.31 -12.75
C GLY A 860 -6.55 11.45 -12.69
N SER A 861 -6.37 12.45 -11.82
CA SER A 861 -7.25 13.62 -11.70
C SER A 861 -7.09 14.59 -12.87
N GLU A 862 -8.11 15.44 -13.06
CA GLU A 862 -8.08 16.63 -13.91
C GLU A 862 -8.97 17.73 -13.31
N ARG A 863 -8.65 18.99 -13.63
CA ARG A 863 -9.38 20.18 -13.19
C ARG A 863 -9.43 21.20 -14.33
N ASP A 864 -10.40 22.09 -14.31
CA ASP A 864 -10.46 23.19 -15.29
C ASP A 864 -9.30 24.16 -15.05
N PHE A 865 -9.01 24.46 -13.78
CA PHE A 865 -7.90 25.30 -13.34
C PHE A 865 -6.92 24.48 -12.49
N ILE A 866 -5.64 24.52 -12.83
CA ILE A 866 -4.57 23.99 -11.98
C ILE A 866 -3.60 25.12 -11.63
N ILE A 867 -3.24 25.19 -10.36
CA ILE A 867 -2.15 26.02 -9.87
C ILE A 867 -1.05 25.09 -9.37
N TYR A 868 0.19 25.27 -9.83
CA TYR A 868 1.34 24.52 -9.36
C TYR A 868 2.37 25.44 -8.72
N GLY A 869 2.56 25.30 -7.41
CA GLY A 869 3.64 25.95 -6.68
C GLY A 869 4.87 25.03 -6.63
N PHE A 870 6.02 25.49 -7.11
CA PHE A 870 7.25 24.70 -7.10
C PHE A 870 7.89 24.61 -5.72
N THR A 871 7.61 25.56 -4.83
CA THR A 871 8.11 25.64 -3.44
C THR A 871 9.63 25.61 -3.32
N VAL A 872 10.37 25.87 -4.41
CA VAL A 872 11.83 25.82 -4.41
C VAL A 872 12.40 27.13 -3.94
N GLN A 873 13.34 27.03 -3.00
CA GLN A 873 14.08 28.16 -2.44
C GLN A 873 15.59 27.93 -2.51
N LYS A 874 16.02 26.68 -2.64
CA LYS A 874 17.43 26.27 -2.73
C LYS A 874 17.65 25.30 -3.89
N ILE A 875 18.85 25.32 -4.48
CA ILE A 875 19.19 24.54 -5.68
C ILE A 875 19.07 23.02 -5.44
N TYR A 876 19.49 22.51 -4.29
CA TYR A 876 19.43 21.05 -4.00
C TYR A 876 17.99 20.50 -4.04
N GLN A 877 16.98 21.34 -3.82
CA GLN A 877 15.57 20.93 -3.89
C GLN A 877 15.13 20.56 -5.31
N LEU A 878 15.87 20.98 -6.34
CA LEU A 878 15.60 20.57 -7.71
C LEU A 878 15.73 19.07 -7.88
N GLU A 879 16.69 18.42 -7.20
CA GLU A 879 16.85 16.96 -7.26
C GLU A 879 15.60 16.23 -6.80
N PHE A 880 14.89 16.77 -5.81
CA PHE A 880 13.61 16.21 -5.34
C PHE A 880 12.49 16.34 -6.39
N LEU A 881 12.44 17.48 -7.09
CA LEU A 881 11.48 17.73 -8.16
C LEU A 881 11.76 16.87 -9.40
N THR A 882 13.03 16.71 -9.75
CA THR A 882 13.48 16.07 -11.00
C THR A 882 14.01 14.65 -10.79
N GLY A 883 13.74 14.04 -9.64
CA GLY A 883 14.26 12.71 -9.29
C GLY A 883 13.66 11.55 -10.08
N ASN A 884 12.63 11.79 -10.90
CA ASN A 884 11.94 10.77 -11.72
C ASN A 884 12.12 11.06 -13.21
N VAL A 885 13.36 10.99 -13.69
CA VAL A 885 13.76 11.32 -15.05
C VAL A 885 14.37 10.11 -15.75
N PHE A 886 14.06 9.93 -17.04
CA PHE A 886 14.73 8.94 -17.89
C PHE A 886 14.88 9.45 -19.32
N LYS A 887 15.65 8.73 -20.15
CA LYS A 887 15.80 9.04 -21.57
C LYS A 887 14.91 8.15 -22.43
N ASP A 888 14.16 8.76 -23.34
CA ASP A 888 13.37 8.08 -24.37
C ASP A 888 13.68 8.72 -25.74
N ASN A 889 14.14 7.94 -26.72
CA ASN A 889 14.52 8.43 -28.05
C ASN A 889 15.47 9.66 -28.03
N GLY A 890 16.42 9.69 -27.09
CA GLY A 890 17.36 10.80 -26.92
C GLY A 890 16.78 12.04 -26.21
N GLN A 891 15.48 12.07 -25.90
CA GLN A 891 14.84 13.12 -25.13
C GLN A 891 14.81 12.79 -23.64
N THR A 892 14.96 13.81 -22.80
CA THR A 892 14.88 13.67 -21.35
C THR A 892 13.41 13.84 -20.92
N ILE A 893 12.84 12.80 -20.31
CA ILE A 893 11.45 12.77 -19.86
C ILE A 893 11.42 12.96 -18.35
N ASP A 894 10.88 14.10 -17.89
CA ASP A 894 10.54 14.33 -16.48
C ASP A 894 9.10 13.89 -16.22
N ARG A 895 8.96 12.74 -15.55
CA ARG A 895 7.65 12.09 -15.32
C ARG A 895 6.78 12.91 -14.36
N LYS A 896 7.36 13.55 -13.34
CA LYS A 896 6.62 14.35 -12.35
C LYS A 896 6.08 15.61 -13.01
N LEU A 897 6.94 16.35 -13.72
CA LEU A 897 6.54 17.54 -14.44
C LEU A 897 5.47 17.21 -15.49
N ASN A 898 5.65 16.13 -16.25
CA ASN A 898 4.66 15.72 -17.25
C ASN A 898 3.28 15.46 -16.62
N VAL A 899 3.21 14.83 -15.45
CA VAL A 899 1.92 14.67 -14.73
C VAL A 899 1.32 16.04 -14.41
N VAL A 900 2.08 16.94 -13.78
CA VAL A 900 1.61 18.29 -13.38
C VAL A 900 1.05 19.07 -14.57
N LEU A 901 1.83 19.19 -15.64
CA LEU A 901 1.46 19.99 -16.82
C LEU A 901 0.22 19.46 -17.54
N THR A 902 -0.17 18.22 -17.27
CA THR A 902 -1.26 17.52 -17.97
C THR A 902 -2.51 17.29 -17.11
N ARG A 903 -2.60 17.99 -15.97
CA ARG A 903 -3.78 17.98 -15.09
C ARG A 903 -4.82 19.05 -15.46
N ALA A 904 -4.40 20.15 -16.09
CA ALA A 904 -5.27 21.28 -16.43
C ALA A 904 -6.07 21.03 -17.72
N ARG A 905 -7.37 21.35 -17.71
CA ARG A 905 -8.21 21.34 -18.90
C ARG A 905 -8.22 22.69 -19.62
N LYS A 906 -8.45 23.78 -18.87
CA LYS A 906 -8.66 25.13 -19.44
C LYS A 906 -7.53 26.10 -19.16
N GLN A 907 -7.03 26.16 -17.92
CA GLN A 907 -5.94 27.06 -17.52
C GLN A 907 -4.96 26.42 -16.53
N LEU A 908 -3.67 26.77 -16.68
CA LEU A 908 -2.56 26.31 -15.85
C LEU A 908 -1.73 27.52 -15.38
N PHE A 909 -1.61 27.68 -14.07
CA PHE A 909 -0.77 28.70 -13.44
C PHE A 909 0.40 28.03 -12.73
N LEU A 910 1.60 28.48 -13.03
CA LEU A 910 2.85 28.00 -12.44
C LEU A 910 3.44 29.10 -11.56
N ILE A 911 3.90 28.77 -10.36
CA ILE A 911 4.44 29.76 -9.42
C ILE A 911 5.74 29.25 -8.84
N GLY A 912 6.82 30.01 -8.97
CA GLY A 912 8.10 29.63 -8.38
C GLY A 912 9.25 30.54 -8.77
N ASN A 913 10.46 30.17 -8.32
CA ASN A 913 11.67 30.94 -8.56
C ASN A 913 12.32 30.57 -9.91
N PRO A 914 12.25 31.43 -10.94
CA PRO A 914 12.78 31.11 -12.27
C PRO A 914 14.30 30.99 -12.29
N GLN A 915 15.02 31.69 -11.40
CA GLN A 915 16.48 31.63 -11.33
C GLN A 915 16.94 30.25 -10.86
N ILE A 916 16.25 29.68 -9.86
CA ILE A 916 16.54 28.33 -9.36
C ILE A 916 16.05 27.28 -10.35
N LEU A 917 14.82 27.40 -10.85
CA LEU A 917 14.27 26.41 -11.77
C LEU A 917 15.08 26.29 -13.07
N SER A 918 15.66 27.39 -13.56
CA SER A 918 16.45 27.40 -14.80
C SER A 918 17.77 26.63 -14.76
N TYR A 919 18.22 26.17 -13.57
CA TYR A 919 19.33 25.20 -13.49
C TYR A 919 18.97 23.85 -14.11
N ASN A 920 17.68 23.52 -14.23
CA ASN A 920 17.21 22.39 -15.01
C ASN A 920 16.78 22.84 -16.41
N ILE A 921 17.30 22.15 -17.43
CA ILE A 921 17.07 22.48 -18.84
C ILE A 921 15.60 22.40 -19.27
N ILE A 922 14.79 21.50 -18.68
CA ILE A 922 13.38 21.34 -19.03
C ILE A 922 12.56 22.50 -18.46
N PHE A 923 12.80 22.88 -17.21
CA PHE A 923 12.14 24.05 -16.61
C PHE A 923 12.55 25.35 -17.32
N GLN A 924 13.82 25.51 -17.69
CA GLN A 924 14.26 26.67 -18.47
C GLN A 924 13.49 26.76 -19.81
N LYS A 925 13.35 25.63 -20.52
CA LYS A 925 12.54 25.57 -21.76
C LYS A 925 11.08 25.90 -21.51
N LEU A 926 10.49 25.42 -20.41
CA LEU A 926 9.11 25.72 -20.04
C LEU A 926 8.90 27.21 -19.78
N ILE A 927 9.77 27.83 -18.97
CA ILE A 927 9.68 29.26 -18.67
C ILE A 927 9.82 30.09 -19.95
N LYS A 928 10.80 29.77 -20.80
CA LYS A 928 10.98 30.44 -22.11
C LYS A 928 9.78 30.25 -23.04
N PHE A 929 9.17 29.06 -23.06
CA PHE A 929 7.96 28.78 -23.83
C PHE A 929 6.77 29.64 -23.39
N ILE A 930 6.66 29.92 -22.09
CA ILE A 930 5.63 30.78 -21.52
C ILE A 930 5.93 32.26 -21.79
N ASP A 931 7.19 32.69 -21.64
CA ASP A 931 7.62 34.07 -21.89
C ASP A 931 7.43 34.48 -23.36
N ASN A 932 7.71 33.57 -24.31
CA ASN A 932 7.44 33.80 -25.73
C ASN A 932 5.94 34.03 -26.04
N ARG A 933 5.04 33.70 -25.12
CA ARG A 933 3.60 33.97 -25.18
C ARG A 933 3.14 35.06 -24.22
N GLN A 934 4.10 35.85 -23.70
CA GLN A 934 3.86 36.94 -22.76
C GLN A 934 3.23 36.52 -21.43
N GLY A 935 3.27 35.23 -21.09
CA GLY A 935 2.64 34.68 -19.89
C GLY A 935 3.50 34.74 -18.62
N VAL A 936 4.63 35.45 -18.60
CA VAL A 936 5.48 35.59 -17.40
C VAL A 936 5.14 36.87 -16.64
N CYS A 937 4.77 36.72 -15.37
CA CYS A 937 4.43 37.81 -14.46
C CYS A 937 5.49 37.92 -13.35
N ASP A 938 6.37 38.94 -13.41
CA ASP A 938 7.32 39.29 -12.34
C ASP A 938 6.90 40.62 -11.70
N ILE A 939 6.05 40.52 -10.68
CA ILE A 939 5.48 41.65 -9.94
C ILE A 939 5.71 41.43 -8.44
N PRO A 940 6.09 42.46 -7.66
CA PRO A 940 6.23 42.31 -6.22
C PRO A 940 4.91 41.87 -5.57
N THR A 941 5.03 41.10 -4.49
CA THR A 941 3.91 40.35 -3.88
C THR A 941 2.75 41.24 -3.47
N GLU A 942 3.05 42.42 -2.91
CA GLU A 942 2.05 43.40 -2.49
C GLU A 942 1.19 43.91 -3.64
N TYR A 943 1.81 44.27 -4.78
CA TYR A 943 1.11 44.70 -5.99
C TYR A 943 0.33 43.56 -6.63
N PHE A 944 0.88 42.33 -6.58
CA PHE A 944 0.21 41.14 -7.10
C PHE A 944 -1.10 40.86 -6.35
N ILE A 945 -1.09 40.86 -5.01
CA ILE A 945 -2.29 40.60 -4.17
C ILE A 945 -3.36 41.68 -4.39
N GLN A 946 -2.93 42.94 -4.61
CA GLN A 946 -3.84 44.07 -4.83
C GLN A 946 -4.36 44.16 -6.27
N GLY A 947 -3.88 43.32 -7.19
CA GLY A 947 -4.20 43.43 -8.62
C GLY A 947 -3.67 44.71 -9.28
N LYS A 948 -2.70 45.42 -8.68
CA LYS A 948 -2.20 46.71 -9.17
C LYS A 948 -1.02 46.54 -10.14
N PHE A 949 -1.27 45.95 -11.30
CA PHE A 949 -0.28 45.82 -12.37
C PHE A 949 -0.95 45.68 -13.74
N SER A 950 -0.27 46.11 -14.81
CA SER A 950 -0.74 45.88 -16.19
C SER A 950 -0.12 44.59 -16.73
N CYS A 951 -0.93 43.77 -17.40
CA CYS A 951 -0.45 42.63 -18.19
C CYS A 951 -0.20 43.02 -19.66
N SER A 952 0.05 44.31 -19.94
CA SER A 952 0.19 44.81 -21.31
C SER A 952 1.57 44.40 -21.89
N PRO A 953 1.67 44.14 -23.21
CA PRO A 953 2.94 43.83 -23.87
C PRO A 953 4.00 44.94 -23.80
N ALA A 954 3.64 46.16 -23.35
CA ALA A 954 4.43 47.37 -23.57
C ALA A 954 5.21 47.88 -22.34
N ASP A 955 4.91 47.42 -21.11
CA ASP A 955 5.37 48.13 -19.90
C ASP A 955 6.46 47.40 -19.07
N LYS A 956 7.24 46.49 -19.65
CA LYS A 956 8.41 45.89 -18.97
C LYS A 956 9.53 46.91 -18.61
N THR A 957 9.35 48.21 -18.86
CA THR A 957 10.34 49.27 -18.64
C THR A 957 10.01 50.27 -17.52
N SER A 958 8.91 50.13 -16.77
CA SER A 958 8.59 51.06 -15.67
C SER A 958 8.57 50.38 -14.29
N VAL A 959 9.76 50.02 -13.80
CA VAL A 959 10.00 49.85 -12.36
C VAL A 959 10.92 51.02 -11.93
N PRO A 960 10.62 51.78 -10.87
CA PRO A 960 11.51 52.81 -10.37
C PRO A 960 12.82 52.17 -9.92
N ASP A 961 13.93 52.62 -10.50
CA ASP A 961 15.27 52.15 -10.21
C ASP A 961 15.68 52.51 -8.77
N SER A 962 15.47 51.60 -7.82
CA SER A 962 16.01 51.72 -6.46
C SER A 962 17.45 51.17 -6.42
N ARG A 963 18.35 51.80 -7.18
CA ARG A 963 19.80 51.68 -7.01
C ARG A 963 20.32 52.94 -6.32
N GLN A 964 20.12 53.03 -5.01
CA GLN A 964 21.01 53.85 -4.19
C GLN A 964 22.34 53.11 -4.08
N LYS A 965 23.34 53.67 -4.76
CA LYS A 965 24.75 53.48 -4.48
C LYS A 965 24.99 53.67 -2.98
N LEU A 966 25.61 52.70 -2.32
CA LEU A 966 26.41 52.96 -1.13
C LEU A 966 27.73 52.22 -1.32
N ASN A 967 28.78 53.04 -1.45
CA ASN A 967 30.17 52.67 -1.37
C ASN A 967 30.49 52.15 0.03
N VAL A 968 31.26 51.06 0.07
CA VAL A 968 32.33 50.62 1.01
C VAL A 968 32.23 49.12 1.22
#